data_AF-A0A1V8S8X9-F1
#
_entry.id   AF-A0A1V8S8X9-F1
#
_cell.length_a   1.000
_cell.length_b   1.000
_cell.length_c   1.000
_cell.angle_alpha   90.00
_cell.angle_beta   90.00
_cell.angle_gamma   90.00
#
_symmetry.space_group_name_H-M   'P 1'
#
loop_
_entity.id
_entity.type
_entity.pdbx_description
1 polymer ?
#
loop_
_entity_poly.entity_id
_entity_poly.type
_entity_poly.pdbx_seq_one_letter_code
_entity_poly.pdbx_strand_id
1 'polypeptide(L)'
;MARSTNVDALQRVIDHVFLPPKLPLQADEASELALIDTGLEALNSLGNTLLPDLVRAALGNAVILLTNLKAINSRPGGKTDETELRRILTALQPGQTLAVKVSAQNTAILVTRQSERLDSEEFELSPQNKAVIETKGRLGRTFPGLAVAVNADLLTQSDYFSMVASTIATMCHQKVPGMQPKSKKAGSDHDEHRDTAKPAMISELIFGVLRGIGGPISVSTIMKHTRDEVLYDRAEAPWRRSPMWLLIRVALQLVISRYPGGSYELYKEIMVVIMTEILEKASHLPTDTIFVMRAKIHWRLQKLSQVERAILPGPVFDKIESTLRHATDTTSARWTTVQRQDARDIQLDDLATLDFEGDTLVALPKLDEYIHATSDRQRESRHPCFLPSSQIITYAPDGLPNLPGSNSEDPSYAAANLMKFEQWVAKRVECWVATYSQASARKKLHGLMLRYHALASAYYSGNPEAVSVMVLVIFELWVACDKVAVRIGLLIGKFDPGIPPAIIQNLLLPYLEQMARLSRVENYLETRRSDSTESTDRMFDTRSGMSYASLYYDKSLPHQQLLSTTELDANTSREAKRDELRDVKADYRRIDRLLNQTDHQYTIQVIDNWCNPLETETVHSCRCQKCDYQTQRESLSIAVHEWPLPCDPFEAKAVVFELRVPLWFGHWRDFRFDLLEAVLKGERDQVRAESRYKPSTNDPHLRRYFKSSSSQRIGLTSVVKPVSSTHYKSKNITTLIDTQICVRNGLQCRYYDATSDAYMGSITFKDVIPLACTYKLPCQALRMFTSIAARVLSLSASADVQNECLAFLKRAPVDDTDKTTFAVKRAEVALICTLTFDVDDQHLESIFAQANNVSILVQSSVVDNDTYEAKSARMAKDLFADLLTKHNALYDENFALKRKNFELKLLLRHKQTAEDSLCRLVCNLQRVLGMGQESCREFLAGMKTSDEKILAITPVTKEESMSMSGLGSTLEMVANGKEEMESAIEDVA
;
A
#
# COMPACT_ATOMS: atom_id res chain seq x y z
N MET A 1 32.54 19.78 10.42
CA MET A 1 31.67 20.59 9.55
C MET A 1 32.36 20.98 8.24
N ALA A 2 33.38 21.84 8.21
CA ALA A 2 33.97 22.40 6.99
C ALA A 2 34.44 21.43 5.85
N ARG A 3 34.51 20.11 6.08
CA ARG A 3 34.77 19.12 5.02
C ARG A 3 33.53 18.69 4.23
N SER A 4 32.31 18.71 4.79
CA SER A 4 31.11 18.30 4.02
C SER A 4 30.71 19.38 2.99
N THR A 5 30.75 20.64 3.41
CA THR A 5 30.37 21.82 2.60
C THR A 5 31.09 21.94 1.25
N ASN A 6 32.26 21.31 1.08
CA ASN A 6 32.98 21.29 -0.20
C ASN A 6 32.50 20.13 -1.11
N VAL A 7 32.25 18.95 -0.53
CA VAL A 7 31.69 17.79 -1.25
C VAL A 7 30.30 18.10 -1.78
N ASP A 8 29.45 18.70 -0.95
CA ASP A 8 28.08 19.10 -1.31
C ASP A 8 28.09 20.13 -2.45
N ALA A 9 29.01 21.09 -2.43
CA ALA A 9 29.16 22.10 -3.49
C ALA A 9 29.64 21.48 -4.82
N LEU A 10 30.59 20.55 -4.78
CA LEU A 10 31.07 19.84 -5.98
C LEU A 10 29.98 18.96 -6.59
N GLN A 11 29.20 18.24 -5.77
CA GLN A 11 28.10 17.40 -6.27
C GLN A 11 27.05 18.24 -7.02
N ARG A 12 26.68 19.42 -6.51
CA ARG A 12 25.77 20.35 -7.21
C ARG A 12 26.30 20.76 -8.59
N VAL A 13 27.58 21.07 -8.71
CA VAL A 13 28.22 21.38 -10.00
C VAL A 13 28.13 20.17 -10.93
N ILE A 14 28.36 18.95 -10.43
CA ILE A 14 28.25 17.71 -11.22
C ILE A 14 26.81 17.48 -11.70
N ASP A 15 25.81 17.65 -10.84
CA ASP A 15 24.40 17.46 -11.19
C ASP A 15 23.99 18.37 -12.36
N HIS A 16 24.33 19.67 -12.27
CA HIS A 16 24.02 20.65 -13.31
C HIS A 16 24.86 20.48 -14.57
N VAL A 17 26.16 20.19 -14.47
CA VAL A 17 27.07 20.07 -15.63
C VAL A 17 26.85 18.74 -16.36
N PHE A 18 26.85 17.63 -15.63
CA PHE A 18 26.83 16.28 -16.17
C PHE A 18 25.44 15.67 -16.30
N LEU A 19 24.44 16.00 -15.47
CA LEU A 19 23.18 15.25 -15.38
C LEU A 19 23.44 13.73 -15.19
N PRO A 20 23.82 13.28 -13.97
CA PRO A 20 23.84 11.86 -13.64
C PRO A 20 22.44 11.22 -13.70
N PRO A 21 22.32 9.87 -13.77
CA PRO A 21 21.01 9.20 -13.82
C PRO A 21 20.16 9.40 -12.54
N LYS A 22 20.81 9.60 -11.40
CA LYS A 22 20.18 9.93 -10.12
C LYS A 22 20.42 11.41 -9.83
N LEU A 23 19.34 12.19 -9.87
CA LEU A 23 19.33 13.63 -9.62
C LEU A 23 18.57 13.95 -8.32
N PRO A 24 18.74 15.15 -7.75
CA PRO A 24 17.92 15.60 -6.63
C PRO A 24 16.43 15.70 -7.00
N LEU A 25 15.57 15.64 -5.99
CA LEU A 25 14.10 15.68 -6.13
C LEU A 25 13.46 16.96 -5.55
N GLN A 26 14.28 17.98 -5.31
CA GLN A 26 13.91 19.28 -4.75
C GLN A 26 14.76 20.38 -5.39
N ALA A 27 14.24 21.62 -5.42
CA ALA A 27 14.96 22.77 -5.96
C ALA A 27 16.34 23.00 -5.33
N ASP A 28 17.27 23.49 -6.14
CA ASP A 28 18.62 23.89 -5.70
C ASP A 28 18.65 25.39 -5.41
N GLU A 29 18.49 25.76 -4.14
CA GLU A 29 18.40 27.15 -3.68
C GLU A 29 19.77 27.78 -3.36
N ALA A 30 20.84 26.98 -3.34
CA ALA A 30 22.18 27.45 -2.97
C ALA A 30 22.86 28.21 -4.14
N SER A 31 23.87 29.02 -3.82
CA SER A 31 24.52 29.92 -4.79
C SER A 31 25.01 29.20 -6.06
N GLU A 32 24.67 29.73 -7.23
CA GLU A 32 25.12 29.24 -8.54
C GLU A 32 26.55 29.70 -8.89
N LEU A 33 27.18 30.57 -8.08
CA LEU A 33 28.51 31.13 -8.37
C LEU A 33 29.57 30.06 -8.64
N ALA A 34 29.50 28.91 -7.95
CA ALA A 34 30.41 27.78 -8.16
C ALA A 34 30.46 27.27 -9.62
N LEU A 35 29.39 27.44 -10.40
CA LEU A 35 29.35 27.11 -11.83
C LEU A 35 30.14 28.12 -12.68
N ILE A 36 30.17 29.39 -12.27
CA ILE A 36 30.96 30.45 -12.91
C ILE A 36 32.43 30.29 -12.51
N ASP A 37 32.71 30.06 -11.22
CA ASP A 37 34.05 29.83 -10.69
C ASP A 37 34.75 28.65 -11.38
N THR A 38 34.05 27.51 -11.49
CA THR A 38 34.55 26.33 -12.22
C THR A 38 34.83 26.64 -13.70
N GLY A 39 34.06 27.54 -14.32
CA GLY A 39 34.31 28.02 -15.68
C GLY A 39 35.53 28.93 -15.77
N LEU A 40 35.71 29.83 -14.81
CA LEU A 40 36.86 30.75 -14.72
C LEU A 40 38.17 30.00 -14.46
N GLU A 41 38.19 29.05 -13.52
CA GLU A 41 39.35 28.19 -13.25
C GLU A 41 39.82 27.47 -14.53
N ALA A 42 38.90 26.87 -15.28
CA ALA A 42 39.19 26.14 -16.51
C ALA A 42 39.60 27.02 -17.70
N LEU A 43 39.14 28.28 -17.76
CA LEU A 43 39.62 29.24 -18.76
C LEU A 43 41.01 29.79 -18.39
N ASN A 44 41.26 30.03 -17.10
CA ASN A 44 42.54 30.51 -16.60
C ASN A 44 43.63 29.42 -16.68
N SER A 45 43.30 28.14 -16.49
CA SER A 45 44.26 27.04 -16.69
C SER A 45 44.70 26.93 -18.16
N LEU A 46 43.80 27.22 -19.12
CA LEU A 46 44.15 27.36 -20.54
C LEU A 46 44.94 28.64 -20.85
N GLY A 47 44.64 29.76 -20.20
CA GLY A 47 45.37 31.03 -20.36
C GLY A 47 46.87 30.93 -20.08
N ASN A 48 47.27 30.00 -19.22
CA ASN A 48 48.67 29.70 -18.89
C ASN A 48 49.39 28.84 -19.94
N THR A 49 48.76 28.47 -21.05
CA THR A 49 49.34 27.60 -22.10
C THR A 49 49.76 28.38 -23.36
N LEU A 50 50.70 27.80 -24.12
CA LEU A 50 51.18 28.38 -25.39
C LEU A 50 50.12 28.21 -26.51
N LEU A 51 49.24 29.20 -26.58
CA LEU A 51 48.16 29.29 -27.58
C LEU A 51 48.48 30.30 -28.69
N PRO A 52 47.93 30.14 -29.91
CA PRO A 52 47.95 31.18 -30.94
C PRO A 52 47.31 32.48 -30.46
N ASP A 53 47.83 33.63 -30.88
CA ASP A 53 47.44 34.94 -30.30
C ASP A 53 45.93 35.24 -30.40
N LEU A 54 45.30 34.92 -31.54
CA LEU A 54 43.86 35.09 -31.74
C LEU A 54 43.02 34.17 -30.83
N VAL A 55 43.47 32.93 -30.61
CA VAL A 55 42.82 31.98 -29.69
C VAL A 55 42.96 32.46 -28.24
N ARG A 56 44.14 33.00 -27.88
CA ARG A 56 44.40 33.61 -26.56
C ARG A 56 43.51 34.83 -26.32
N ALA A 57 43.30 35.67 -27.35
CA ALA A 57 42.41 36.83 -27.27
C ALA A 57 40.93 36.43 -27.15
N ALA A 58 40.47 35.40 -27.87
CA ALA A 58 39.12 34.84 -27.73
C ALA A 58 38.86 34.30 -26.32
N LEU A 59 39.84 33.60 -25.73
CA LEU A 59 39.80 33.14 -24.34
C LEU A 59 39.81 34.29 -23.33
N GLY A 60 40.65 35.31 -23.54
CA GLY A 60 40.67 36.51 -22.68
C GLY A 60 39.31 37.20 -22.61
N ASN A 61 38.61 37.31 -23.74
CA ASN A 61 37.25 37.85 -23.79
C ASN A 61 36.23 36.93 -23.05
N ALA A 62 36.39 35.61 -23.15
CA ALA A 62 35.58 34.64 -22.40
C ALA A 62 35.84 34.69 -20.87
N VAL A 63 37.08 34.96 -20.44
CA VAL A 63 37.41 35.21 -19.02
C VAL A 63 36.74 36.50 -18.54
N ILE A 64 36.89 37.60 -19.29
CA ILE A 64 36.26 38.90 -18.97
C ILE A 64 34.74 38.75 -18.85
N LEU A 65 34.10 38.04 -19.79
CA LEU A 65 32.67 37.73 -19.76
C LEU A 65 32.25 37.04 -18.44
N LEU A 66 32.95 35.98 -18.02
CA LEU A 66 32.59 35.24 -16.80
C LEU A 66 32.94 36.01 -15.51
N THR A 67 34.03 36.78 -15.50
CA THR A 67 34.39 37.66 -14.38
C THR A 67 33.33 38.74 -14.18
N ASN A 68 32.89 39.38 -15.28
CA ASN A 68 31.80 40.35 -15.26
C ASN A 68 30.48 39.69 -14.79
N LEU A 69 30.12 38.52 -15.30
CA LEU A 69 28.94 37.78 -14.86
C LEU A 69 28.98 37.41 -13.37
N LYS A 70 30.16 37.03 -12.85
CA LYS A 70 30.38 36.76 -11.41
C LYS A 70 30.17 38.02 -10.56
N ALA A 71 30.74 39.16 -10.96
CA ALA A 71 30.58 40.44 -10.25
C ALA A 71 29.12 40.93 -10.29
N ILE A 72 28.49 40.89 -11.46
CA ILE A 72 27.11 41.35 -11.68
C ILE A 72 26.10 40.48 -10.92
N ASN A 73 26.22 39.14 -10.95
CA ASN A 73 25.31 38.22 -10.27
C ASN A 73 25.86 37.71 -8.91
N SER A 74 26.69 38.52 -8.26
CA SER A 74 27.38 38.20 -6.99
C SER A 74 26.49 38.05 -5.75
N ARG A 75 25.27 38.62 -5.77
CA ARG A 75 24.38 38.64 -4.60
C ARG A 75 23.70 37.28 -4.35
N PRO A 76 23.29 36.98 -3.09
CA PRO A 76 22.65 35.72 -2.73
C PRO A 76 21.52 35.29 -3.68
N GLY A 77 21.49 34.01 -4.06
CA GLY A 77 20.55 33.47 -5.06
C GLY A 77 20.88 33.85 -6.53
N GLY A 78 22.07 34.39 -6.79
CA GLY A 78 22.44 34.88 -8.13
C GLY A 78 21.67 36.15 -8.52
N LYS A 79 21.37 37.00 -7.53
CA LYS A 79 20.72 38.31 -7.72
C LYS A 79 21.71 39.32 -8.32
N THR A 80 21.19 40.31 -9.03
CA THR A 80 22.00 41.36 -9.67
C THR A 80 22.43 42.42 -8.65
N ASP A 81 23.72 42.76 -8.63
CA ASP A 81 24.23 43.99 -8.02
C ASP A 81 24.14 45.15 -9.01
N GLU A 82 23.41 46.19 -8.61
CA GLU A 82 23.14 47.39 -9.43
C GLU A 82 24.39 48.25 -9.66
N THR A 83 25.26 48.34 -8.65
CA THR A 83 26.47 49.17 -8.69
C THR A 83 27.52 48.54 -9.60
N GLU A 84 27.74 47.23 -9.48
CA GLU A 84 28.65 46.51 -10.37
C GLU A 84 28.12 46.43 -11.80
N LEU A 85 26.80 46.23 -11.99
CA LEU A 85 26.20 46.28 -13.33
C LEU A 85 26.40 47.66 -13.98
N ARG A 86 26.15 48.76 -13.24
CA ARG A 86 26.37 50.12 -13.75
C ARG A 86 27.84 50.36 -14.08
N ARG A 87 28.76 49.99 -13.19
CA ARG A 87 30.22 50.15 -13.35
C ARG A 87 30.73 49.42 -14.59
N ILE A 88 30.32 48.17 -14.77
CA ILE A 88 30.76 47.33 -15.90
C ILE A 88 30.12 47.79 -17.22
N LEU A 89 28.85 48.23 -17.22
CA LEU A 89 28.21 48.83 -18.40
C LEU A 89 28.96 50.06 -18.91
N THR A 90 29.36 50.98 -18.02
CA THR A 90 30.10 52.20 -18.41
C THR A 90 31.57 51.94 -18.78
N ALA A 91 32.18 50.85 -18.29
CA ALA A 91 33.57 50.51 -18.54
C ALA A 91 33.79 49.58 -19.75
N LEU A 92 32.72 49.11 -20.41
CA LEU A 92 32.77 48.06 -21.44
C LEU A 92 33.52 48.52 -22.70
N GLN A 93 34.65 47.87 -23.01
CA GLN A 93 35.52 48.23 -24.15
C GLN A 93 35.08 47.57 -25.47
N PRO A 94 35.37 48.16 -26.64
CA PRO A 94 35.07 47.56 -27.93
C PRO A 94 35.57 46.12 -28.07
N GLY A 95 34.70 45.23 -28.56
CA GLY A 95 34.91 43.78 -28.64
C GLY A 95 34.52 43.01 -27.37
N GLN A 96 34.32 43.66 -26.22
CA GLN A 96 33.90 43.00 -24.98
C GLN A 96 32.38 42.75 -24.94
N THR A 97 32.00 41.68 -24.24
CA THR A 97 30.60 41.33 -23.94
C THR A 97 30.43 41.15 -22.45
N LEU A 98 29.36 41.70 -21.87
CA LEU A 98 28.86 41.33 -20.54
C LEU A 98 27.61 40.47 -20.66
N ALA A 99 27.33 39.69 -19.62
CA ALA A 99 26.09 38.92 -19.47
C ALA A 99 25.46 39.15 -18.10
N VAL A 100 24.13 39.14 -18.05
CA VAL A 100 23.33 39.35 -16.84
C VAL A 100 22.25 38.28 -16.76
N LYS A 101 22.15 37.57 -15.63
CA LYS A 101 20.97 36.74 -15.30
C LYS A 101 19.92 37.62 -14.61
N VAL A 102 18.74 37.75 -15.21
CA VAL A 102 17.58 38.45 -14.63
C VAL A 102 16.67 37.43 -13.93
N SER A 103 17.07 37.03 -12.73
CA SER A 103 16.55 35.85 -12.03
C SER A 103 15.03 35.79 -11.90
N ALA A 104 14.36 36.87 -11.46
CA ALA A 104 12.90 36.84 -11.27
C ALA A 104 12.06 36.90 -12.58
N GLN A 105 12.65 37.28 -13.73
CA GLN A 105 11.96 37.28 -15.03
C GLN A 105 12.32 36.07 -15.92
N ASN A 106 13.20 35.16 -15.48
CA ASN A 106 13.62 33.99 -16.26
C ASN A 106 14.31 34.34 -17.60
N THR A 107 14.97 35.50 -17.68
CA THR A 107 15.68 35.98 -18.89
C THR A 107 17.16 36.18 -18.60
N ALA A 108 18.00 36.05 -19.63
CA ALA A 108 19.34 36.63 -19.64
C ALA A 108 19.47 37.73 -20.68
N ILE A 109 20.30 38.73 -20.37
CA ILE A 109 20.66 39.83 -21.26
C ILE A 109 22.16 39.77 -21.51
N LEU A 110 22.59 39.85 -22.76
CA LEU A 110 23.97 40.08 -23.17
C LEU A 110 24.06 41.48 -23.77
N VAL A 111 25.16 42.20 -23.48
CA VAL A 111 25.47 43.48 -24.12
C VAL A 111 26.89 43.44 -24.65
N THR A 112 27.04 43.64 -25.95
CA THR A 112 28.32 43.63 -26.67
C THR A 112 28.66 45.02 -27.17
N ARG A 113 29.87 45.51 -26.86
CA ARG A 113 30.35 46.81 -27.33
C ARG A 113 30.98 46.66 -28.72
N GLN A 114 30.33 47.21 -29.75
CA GLN A 114 30.96 47.49 -31.03
C GLN A 114 31.64 48.87 -30.97
N SER A 115 32.29 49.36 -32.04
CA SER A 115 32.90 50.70 -32.05
C SER A 115 31.86 51.82 -31.84
N GLU A 116 30.82 51.86 -32.68
CA GLU A 116 29.82 52.94 -32.75
C GLU A 116 28.45 52.56 -32.18
N ARG A 117 28.30 51.33 -31.66
CA ARG A 117 27.03 50.85 -31.10
C ARG A 117 27.20 49.84 -29.96
N LEU A 118 26.10 49.56 -29.28
CA LEU A 118 25.94 48.52 -28.26
C LEU A 118 24.90 47.51 -28.76
N ASP A 119 25.34 46.30 -29.05
CA ASP A 119 24.48 45.20 -29.49
C ASP A 119 23.94 44.48 -28.25
N SER A 120 22.65 44.67 -27.96
CA SER A 120 21.93 44.08 -26.84
C SER A 120 21.11 42.88 -27.30
N GLU A 121 21.26 41.74 -26.63
CA GLU A 121 20.63 40.47 -26.95
C GLU A 121 19.93 39.89 -25.72
N GLU A 122 18.75 39.28 -25.86
CA GLU A 122 18.09 38.55 -24.75
C GLU A 122 17.63 37.16 -25.13
N PHE A 123 17.44 36.31 -24.13
CA PHE A 123 16.76 35.02 -24.26
C PHE A 123 16.20 34.49 -22.93
N GLU A 124 15.09 33.75 -23.03
CA GLU A 124 14.55 32.92 -21.95
C GLU A 124 15.61 31.89 -21.47
N LEU A 125 15.76 31.74 -20.16
CA LEU A 125 16.68 30.75 -19.58
C LEU A 125 16.03 29.38 -19.46
N SER A 126 14.99 29.22 -18.64
CA SER A 126 14.37 27.92 -18.36
C SER A 126 12.95 27.82 -18.94
N PRO A 127 12.69 26.87 -19.85
CA PRO A 127 11.37 26.72 -20.49
C PRO A 127 10.30 26.32 -19.47
N GLN A 128 9.02 26.49 -19.79
CA GLN A 128 7.93 26.04 -18.91
C GLN A 128 7.97 24.52 -18.65
N ASN A 129 7.54 24.08 -17.47
CA ASN A 129 7.51 22.67 -17.05
C ASN A 129 6.80 21.79 -18.09
N LYS A 130 5.68 22.28 -18.64
CA LYS A 130 4.93 21.62 -19.72
C LYS A 130 5.83 21.30 -20.93
N ALA A 131 6.62 22.27 -21.39
CA ALA A 131 7.50 22.10 -22.55
C ALA A 131 8.67 21.13 -22.29
N VAL A 132 9.11 20.98 -21.03
CA VAL A 132 10.08 19.93 -20.66
C VAL A 132 9.41 18.55 -20.69
N ILE A 133 8.27 18.41 -20.02
CA ILE A 133 7.58 17.11 -19.80
C ILE A 133 6.97 16.54 -21.09
N GLU A 134 6.39 17.37 -21.96
CA GLU A 134 5.75 16.91 -23.21
C GLU A 134 6.75 16.61 -24.34
N THR A 135 8.00 17.11 -24.26
CA THR A 135 8.97 16.98 -25.35
C THR A 135 9.54 15.57 -25.46
N LYS A 136 8.99 14.79 -26.39
CA LYS A 136 9.59 13.52 -26.82
C LYS A 136 10.96 13.76 -27.47
N GLY A 137 12.03 13.31 -26.83
CA GLY A 137 13.39 13.33 -27.38
C GLY A 137 14.27 14.47 -26.85
N ARG A 138 14.29 15.62 -27.54
CA ARG A 138 15.19 16.76 -27.23
C ARG A 138 14.54 18.10 -27.54
N LEU A 139 14.47 18.98 -26.54
CA LEU A 139 13.94 20.34 -26.69
C LEU A 139 14.97 21.24 -27.40
N GLY A 140 14.74 21.51 -28.69
CA GLY A 140 15.50 22.51 -29.45
C GLY A 140 15.08 23.93 -29.06
N ARG A 141 16.05 24.79 -28.73
CA ARG A 141 15.85 26.22 -28.46
C ARG A 141 16.93 27.03 -29.18
N THR A 142 16.56 28.21 -29.67
CA THR A 142 17.42 29.13 -30.44
C THR A 142 17.79 30.33 -29.58
N PHE A 143 19.03 30.81 -29.69
CA PHE A 143 19.59 31.88 -28.87
C PHE A 143 20.42 32.85 -29.73
N PRO A 144 20.32 34.18 -29.53
CA PRO A 144 19.31 34.87 -28.72
C PRO A 144 17.88 34.74 -29.29
N GLY A 145 16.89 35.22 -28.53
CA GLY A 145 15.50 35.38 -28.99
C GLY A 145 15.27 36.72 -29.68
N LEU A 146 15.77 37.82 -29.10
CA LEU A 146 15.74 39.16 -29.67
C LEU A 146 17.12 39.83 -29.63
N ALA A 147 17.36 40.74 -30.58
CA ALA A 147 18.57 41.56 -30.66
C ALA A 147 18.24 42.99 -31.12
N VAL A 148 18.87 43.99 -30.48
CA VAL A 148 18.68 45.43 -30.71
C VAL A 148 20.03 46.13 -30.60
N ALA A 149 20.35 47.04 -31.53
CA ALA A 149 21.47 47.95 -31.39
C ALA A 149 21.00 49.33 -30.91
N VAL A 150 21.77 49.95 -30.00
CA VAL A 150 21.66 51.37 -29.64
C VAL A 150 23.01 52.07 -29.84
N ASN A 151 23.00 53.40 -30.03
CA ASN A 151 24.23 54.18 -30.29
C ASN A 151 25.22 54.11 -29.10
N ALA A 152 26.52 54.03 -29.42
CA ALA A 152 27.64 54.20 -28.49
C ALA A 152 27.50 55.43 -27.58
N ASP A 153 27.04 56.55 -28.12
CA ASP A 153 27.07 57.86 -27.45
C ASP A 153 26.29 57.88 -26.13
N LEU A 154 25.34 56.97 -25.95
CA LEU A 154 24.62 56.74 -24.69
C LEU A 154 25.56 56.42 -23.51
N LEU A 155 26.77 55.91 -23.76
CA LEU A 155 27.79 55.67 -22.73
C LEU A 155 28.30 56.96 -22.08
N THR A 156 28.18 58.09 -22.78
CA THR A 156 28.49 59.42 -22.22
C THR A 156 27.36 59.95 -21.33
N GLN A 157 26.16 59.36 -21.40
CA GLN A 157 24.98 59.77 -20.65
C GLN A 157 24.87 58.94 -19.36
N SER A 158 25.43 59.48 -18.26
CA SER A 158 25.49 58.87 -16.92
C SER A 158 24.15 58.30 -16.41
N ASP A 159 23.06 58.91 -16.84
CA ASP A 159 21.72 58.73 -16.28
C ASP A 159 20.98 57.59 -16.99
N TYR A 160 21.23 57.39 -18.29
CA TYR A 160 20.66 56.30 -19.07
C TYR A 160 21.09 54.94 -18.52
N PHE A 161 22.40 54.73 -18.32
CA PHE A 161 22.89 53.47 -17.73
C PHE A 161 22.59 53.34 -16.23
N SER A 162 22.36 54.43 -15.51
CA SER A 162 21.81 54.36 -14.15
C SER A 162 20.38 53.81 -14.18
N MET A 163 19.52 54.33 -15.05
CA MET A 163 18.13 53.89 -15.21
C MET A 163 18.06 52.44 -15.69
N VAL A 164 18.87 52.04 -16.68
CA VAL A 164 18.93 50.65 -17.18
C VAL A 164 19.43 49.68 -16.10
N ALA A 165 20.52 49.99 -15.40
CA ALA A 165 21.04 49.14 -14.33
C ALA A 165 20.04 48.99 -13.17
N SER A 166 19.43 50.10 -12.72
CA SER A 166 18.43 50.10 -11.65
C SER A 166 17.16 49.34 -12.03
N THR A 167 16.71 49.47 -13.29
CA THR A 167 15.53 48.74 -13.79
C THR A 167 15.82 47.24 -13.89
N ILE A 168 16.97 46.84 -14.43
CA ILE A 168 17.39 45.42 -14.52
C ILE A 168 17.57 44.83 -13.12
N ALA A 169 18.22 45.55 -12.19
CA ALA A 169 18.36 45.13 -10.80
C ALA A 169 16.99 44.97 -10.13
N THR A 170 16.06 45.92 -10.31
CA THR A 170 14.69 45.84 -9.79
C THR A 170 13.94 44.63 -10.35
N MET A 171 14.00 44.40 -11.67
CA MET A 171 13.38 43.25 -12.33
C MET A 171 14.06 41.91 -11.99
N CYS A 172 15.33 41.90 -11.59
CA CYS A 172 16.01 40.69 -11.11
C CYS A 172 15.44 40.22 -9.75
N HIS A 173 14.88 41.14 -8.96
CA HIS A 173 14.31 40.91 -7.63
C HIS A 173 12.78 40.76 -7.63
N GLN A 174 12.05 41.64 -8.31
CA GLN A 174 10.58 41.73 -8.20
C GLN A 174 9.87 40.78 -9.18
N LYS A 175 9.11 39.81 -8.65
CA LYS A 175 8.17 39.00 -9.45
C LYS A 175 7.02 39.89 -9.94
N VAL A 176 6.77 39.93 -11.25
CA VAL A 176 5.72 40.76 -11.85
C VAL A 176 4.40 39.97 -11.96
N PRO A 177 3.24 40.52 -11.52
CA PRO A 177 1.96 39.82 -11.63
C PRO A 177 1.60 39.46 -13.08
N GLY A 178 1.06 38.26 -13.28
CA GLY A 178 0.67 37.74 -14.60
C GLY A 178 1.81 37.09 -15.40
N MET A 179 3.07 37.26 -14.99
CA MET A 179 4.22 36.59 -15.63
C MET A 179 4.40 35.14 -15.15
N GLN A 180 3.90 34.81 -13.96
CA GLN A 180 3.84 33.43 -13.49
C GLN A 180 2.65 32.68 -14.12
N PRO A 181 2.82 31.41 -14.53
CA PRO A 181 1.71 30.52 -14.86
C PRO A 181 0.73 30.39 -13.69
N LYS A 182 -0.52 29.98 -13.98
CA LYS A 182 -1.56 29.79 -12.97
C LYS A 182 -2.12 28.37 -12.99
N SER A 183 -2.38 27.81 -11.82
CA SER A 183 -3.10 26.56 -11.61
C SER A 183 -4.46 26.81 -10.94
N LYS A 184 -5.37 25.83 -11.01
CA LYS A 184 -6.68 25.90 -10.34
C LYS A 184 -6.70 25.05 -9.07
N LYS A 185 -7.05 25.67 -7.95
CA LYS A 185 -7.21 25.01 -6.64
C LYS A 185 -8.42 25.59 -5.91
N ALA A 186 -9.26 24.76 -5.29
CA ALA A 186 -10.49 25.18 -4.62
C ALA A 186 -11.40 26.09 -5.49
N GLY A 187 -11.48 25.80 -6.80
CA GLY A 187 -12.22 26.63 -7.78
C GLY A 187 -11.62 28.01 -8.06
N SER A 188 -10.46 28.34 -7.47
CA SER A 188 -9.77 29.62 -7.57
C SER A 188 -8.48 29.49 -8.38
N ASP A 189 -8.03 30.55 -9.05
CA ASP A 189 -6.73 30.57 -9.74
C ASP A 189 -5.62 31.00 -8.76
N HIS A 190 -4.52 30.26 -8.77
CA HIS A 190 -3.32 30.51 -7.96
C HIS A 190 -2.07 30.56 -8.85
N ASP A 191 -1.14 31.47 -8.58
CA ASP A 191 0.14 31.53 -9.29
C ASP A 191 0.99 30.29 -8.97
N GLU A 192 1.30 29.48 -9.97
CA GLU A 192 2.01 28.20 -9.80
C GLU A 192 3.52 28.44 -9.68
N HIS A 193 3.97 28.69 -8.45
CA HIS A 193 5.36 29.01 -8.12
C HIS A 193 6.37 27.87 -8.42
N ARG A 194 5.89 26.70 -8.86
CA ARG A 194 6.71 25.55 -9.29
C ARG A 194 7.07 25.56 -10.76
N ASP A 195 6.46 26.44 -11.56
CA ASP A 195 6.77 26.64 -12.98
C ASP A 195 7.58 27.93 -13.18
N THR A 196 8.12 28.14 -14.39
CA THR A 196 8.97 29.30 -14.69
C THR A 196 8.16 30.51 -15.14
N ALA A 197 8.63 31.69 -14.71
CA ALA A 197 8.12 32.97 -15.18
C ALA A 197 8.32 33.14 -16.69
N LYS A 198 7.41 33.88 -17.33
CA LYS A 198 7.55 34.28 -18.73
C LYS A 198 8.59 35.41 -18.87
N PRO A 199 9.42 35.40 -19.94
CA PRO A 199 10.45 36.43 -20.18
C PRO A 199 9.90 37.80 -20.64
N ALA A 200 8.58 37.92 -20.84
CA ALA A 200 7.90 39.06 -21.48
C ALA A 200 8.27 40.43 -20.89
N MET A 201 8.52 40.54 -19.58
CA MET A 201 8.94 41.82 -18.98
C MET A 201 10.29 42.34 -19.48
N ILE A 202 11.16 41.46 -19.98
CA ILE A 202 12.41 41.85 -20.64
C ILE A 202 12.22 41.91 -22.15
N SER A 203 11.63 40.89 -22.78
CA SER A 203 11.52 40.80 -24.24
C SER A 203 10.51 41.77 -24.86
N GLU A 204 9.46 42.17 -24.14
CA GLU A 204 8.42 43.09 -24.63
C GLU A 204 8.61 44.51 -24.08
N LEU A 205 8.79 44.69 -22.76
CA LEU A 205 8.95 46.03 -22.18
C LEU A 205 10.36 46.60 -22.37
N ILE A 206 11.40 45.97 -21.80
CA ILE A 206 12.77 46.50 -21.90
C ILE A 206 13.25 46.51 -23.36
N PHE A 207 13.12 45.40 -24.07
CA PHE A 207 13.53 45.33 -25.48
C PHE A 207 12.60 46.11 -26.43
N GLY A 208 11.36 46.41 -26.02
CA GLY A 208 10.51 47.38 -26.70
C GLY A 208 11.05 48.82 -26.58
N VAL A 209 11.41 49.25 -25.36
CA VAL A 209 12.04 50.56 -25.12
C VAL A 209 13.38 50.68 -25.84
N LEU A 210 14.26 49.67 -25.73
CA LEU A 210 15.54 49.66 -26.46
C LEU A 210 15.34 49.77 -27.98
N ARG A 211 14.36 49.06 -28.54
CA ARG A 211 14.03 49.11 -29.98
C ARG A 211 13.48 50.47 -30.41
N GLY A 212 12.85 51.23 -29.53
CA GLY A 212 12.40 52.60 -29.78
C GLY A 212 13.51 53.66 -29.70
N ILE A 213 14.58 53.38 -28.94
CA ILE A 213 15.76 54.26 -28.80
C ILE A 213 16.78 54.02 -29.93
N GLY A 214 16.92 52.76 -30.37
CA GLY A 214 17.83 52.35 -31.43
C GLY A 214 17.10 51.64 -32.57
N GLY A 215 17.50 50.40 -32.89
CA GLY A 215 16.86 49.61 -33.93
C GLY A 215 17.09 48.09 -33.80
N PRO A 216 16.19 47.26 -34.33
CA PRO A 216 16.37 45.80 -34.34
C PRO A 216 17.55 45.43 -35.25
N ILE A 217 18.33 44.42 -34.85
CA ILE A 217 19.46 43.92 -35.62
C ILE A 217 19.35 42.41 -35.87
N SER A 218 19.96 41.96 -36.97
CA SER A 218 20.20 40.54 -37.20
C SER A 218 21.58 40.17 -36.63
N VAL A 219 21.64 39.10 -35.84
CA VAL A 219 22.86 38.57 -35.22
C VAL A 219 22.97 37.07 -35.47
N SER A 220 24.17 36.51 -35.40
CA SER A 220 24.36 35.06 -35.55
C SER A 220 23.71 34.31 -34.39
N THR A 221 22.66 33.54 -34.69
CA THR A 221 21.94 32.72 -33.72
C THR A 221 22.54 31.32 -33.62
N ILE A 222 22.34 30.66 -32.47
CA ILE A 222 22.75 29.29 -32.22
C ILE A 222 21.57 28.46 -31.74
N MET A 223 21.42 27.25 -32.28
CA MET A 223 20.48 26.26 -31.74
C MET A 223 21.18 25.39 -30.69
N LYS A 224 20.54 25.18 -29.54
CA LYS A 224 20.97 24.17 -28.56
C LYS A 224 19.82 23.22 -28.22
N HIS A 225 20.10 21.92 -28.27
CA HIS A 225 19.30 20.93 -27.56
C HIS A 225 19.46 21.16 -26.05
N THR A 226 18.42 21.71 -25.44
CA THR A 226 18.34 21.93 -24.00
C THR A 226 17.91 20.63 -23.34
N ARG A 227 18.77 20.08 -22.47
CA ARG A 227 18.40 19.02 -21.54
C ARG A 227 18.22 19.66 -20.17
N ASP A 228 17.00 19.51 -19.67
CA ASP A 228 16.49 19.91 -18.37
C ASP A 228 15.48 18.84 -17.96
N GLU A 229 15.24 18.68 -16.66
CA GLU A 229 14.34 17.67 -16.09
C GLU A 229 13.48 18.37 -15.02
N VAL A 230 12.24 17.92 -14.79
CA VAL A 230 11.36 18.47 -13.74
C VAL A 230 11.09 17.37 -12.72
N LEU A 231 11.93 17.30 -11.68
CA LEU A 231 11.95 16.19 -10.74
C LEU A 231 11.46 16.61 -9.35
N TYR A 232 10.60 15.80 -8.73
CA TYR A 232 9.88 16.18 -7.52
C TYR A 232 9.50 14.97 -6.66
N ASP A 233 9.87 15.00 -5.38
CA ASP A 233 9.16 14.26 -4.31
C ASP A 233 9.06 15.17 -3.07
N ARG A 234 7.83 15.39 -2.59
CA ARG A 234 7.46 16.12 -1.34
C ARG A 234 8.05 17.53 -1.11
N ALA A 235 8.84 18.07 -2.04
CA ALA A 235 9.50 19.37 -1.95
C ALA A 235 8.53 20.56 -2.03
N GLU A 236 9.04 21.79 -1.81
CA GLU A 236 8.30 23.01 -2.13
C GLU A 236 8.28 23.28 -3.64
N ALA A 237 9.46 23.27 -4.27
CA ALA A 237 9.67 23.41 -5.72
C ALA A 237 10.48 22.23 -6.29
N PRO A 238 10.29 21.85 -7.57
CA PRO A 238 11.00 20.74 -8.20
C PRO A 238 12.50 21.03 -8.37
N TRP A 239 13.33 19.98 -8.40
CA TRP A 239 14.65 20.11 -9.00
C TRP A 239 14.50 20.39 -10.49
N ARG A 240 15.24 21.38 -10.95
CA ARG A 240 15.44 21.73 -12.35
C ARG A 240 16.89 22.12 -12.56
N ARG A 241 17.37 22.01 -13.80
CA ARG A 241 18.75 22.34 -14.15
C ARG A 241 18.99 23.85 -14.05
N SER A 242 20.15 24.21 -13.50
CA SER A 242 20.60 25.59 -13.29
C SER A 242 20.38 26.49 -14.53
N PRO A 243 19.59 27.58 -14.40
CA PRO A 243 19.50 28.63 -15.41
C PRO A 243 20.86 29.27 -15.70
N MET A 244 21.71 29.48 -14.68
CA MET A 244 23.06 30.04 -14.85
C MET A 244 23.94 29.14 -15.72
N TRP A 245 23.83 27.81 -15.58
CA TRP A 245 24.57 26.88 -16.43
C TRP A 245 24.15 26.92 -17.91
N LEU A 246 22.89 27.26 -18.21
CA LEU A 246 22.51 27.55 -19.59
C LEU A 246 23.11 28.88 -20.05
N LEU A 247 23.06 29.93 -19.24
CA LEU A 247 23.65 31.24 -19.56
C LEU A 247 25.13 31.12 -19.90
N ILE A 248 25.93 30.52 -19.01
CA ILE A 248 27.36 30.23 -19.23
C ILE A 248 27.56 29.52 -20.58
N ARG A 249 26.80 28.45 -20.85
CA ARG A 249 26.91 27.69 -22.10
C ARG A 249 26.48 28.47 -23.34
N VAL A 250 25.50 29.37 -23.26
CA VAL A 250 25.07 30.22 -24.38
C VAL A 250 26.09 31.32 -24.63
N ALA A 251 26.39 32.12 -23.61
CA ALA A 251 27.27 33.27 -23.72
C ALA A 251 28.70 32.88 -24.11
N LEU A 252 29.29 31.82 -23.54
CA LEU A 252 30.59 31.30 -23.98
C LEU A 252 30.57 30.89 -25.46
N GLN A 253 29.52 30.18 -25.93
CA GLN A 253 29.47 29.80 -27.35
C GLN A 253 29.35 31.03 -28.25
N LEU A 254 28.52 32.02 -27.89
CA LEU A 254 28.34 33.23 -28.69
C LEU A 254 29.64 34.06 -28.73
N VAL A 255 30.26 34.35 -27.59
CA VAL A 255 31.50 35.13 -27.53
C VAL A 255 32.64 34.42 -28.25
N ILE A 256 32.88 33.13 -27.97
CA ILE A 256 33.98 32.38 -28.60
C ILE A 256 33.75 32.19 -30.11
N SER A 257 32.53 31.85 -30.56
CA SER A 257 32.28 31.57 -31.99
C SER A 257 32.12 32.83 -32.85
N ARG A 258 31.97 34.01 -32.25
CA ARG A 258 31.91 35.31 -32.95
C ARG A 258 33.26 36.06 -32.93
N TYR A 259 34.21 35.68 -32.09
CA TYR A 259 35.50 36.37 -31.98
C TYR A 259 36.46 36.01 -33.12
N PRO A 260 37.25 36.97 -33.66
CA PRO A 260 38.25 36.67 -34.68
C PRO A 260 39.25 35.59 -34.25
N GLY A 261 39.22 34.43 -34.92
CA GLY A 261 40.06 33.26 -34.61
C GLY A 261 39.54 32.34 -33.50
N GLY A 262 38.32 32.57 -32.99
CA GLY A 262 37.56 31.57 -32.25
C GLY A 262 36.65 30.74 -33.16
N SER A 263 36.07 29.65 -32.64
CA SER A 263 35.14 28.79 -33.40
C SER A 263 34.16 28.01 -32.51
N TYR A 264 33.22 27.30 -33.14
CA TYR A 264 32.27 26.41 -32.47
C TYR A 264 32.98 25.19 -31.84
N GLU A 265 34.02 24.70 -32.50
CA GLU A 265 34.89 23.57 -32.13
C GLU A 265 35.74 23.95 -30.92
N LEU A 266 36.37 25.14 -30.94
CA LEU A 266 37.11 25.67 -29.79
C LEU A 266 36.20 25.76 -28.54
N TYR A 267 34.96 26.22 -28.69
CA TYR A 267 33.97 26.16 -27.61
C TYR A 267 33.68 24.73 -27.14
N LYS A 268 33.72 23.69 -28.01
CA LYS A 268 33.57 22.29 -27.57
C LYS A 268 34.77 21.80 -26.77
N GLU A 269 35.98 22.13 -27.21
CA GLU A 269 37.23 21.74 -26.54
C GLU A 269 37.29 22.38 -25.15
N ILE A 270 37.01 23.69 -25.03
CA ILE A 270 36.86 24.39 -23.74
C ILE A 270 35.76 23.74 -22.87
N MET A 271 34.62 23.36 -23.46
CA MET A 271 33.55 22.64 -22.78
C MET A 271 33.90 21.18 -22.41
N VAL A 272 35.02 20.63 -22.88
CA VAL A 272 35.63 19.38 -22.39
C VAL A 272 36.59 19.69 -21.25
N VAL A 273 37.45 20.70 -21.38
CA VAL A 273 38.37 21.14 -20.30
C VAL A 273 37.61 21.46 -19.01
N ILE A 274 36.52 22.25 -19.08
CA ILE A 274 35.64 22.52 -17.92
C ILE A 274 35.12 21.23 -17.27
N MET A 275 34.81 20.18 -18.06
CA MET A 275 34.37 18.89 -17.53
C MET A 275 35.52 18.08 -16.93
N THR A 276 36.73 18.21 -17.46
CA THR A 276 37.95 17.55 -16.95
C THR A 276 38.37 18.10 -15.60
N GLU A 277 38.40 19.43 -15.42
CA GLU A 277 38.71 20.07 -14.12
C GLU A 277 37.72 19.64 -13.01
N ILE A 278 36.43 19.42 -13.36
CA ILE A 278 35.44 18.87 -12.41
C ILE A 278 35.75 17.40 -12.07
N LEU A 279 36.08 16.57 -13.06
CA LEU A 279 36.41 15.16 -12.85
C LEU A 279 37.67 14.99 -11.99
N GLU A 280 38.69 15.83 -12.19
CA GLU A 280 39.93 15.85 -11.41
C GLU A 280 39.66 16.14 -9.92
N LYS A 281 38.82 17.13 -9.62
CA LYS A 281 38.36 17.44 -8.25
C LYS A 281 37.49 16.33 -7.64
N ALA A 282 36.85 15.49 -8.46
CA ALA A 282 35.85 14.51 -8.06
C ALA A 282 36.36 13.07 -7.81
N SER A 283 37.67 12.85 -7.82
CA SER A 283 38.32 11.54 -7.57
C SER A 283 37.89 10.82 -6.28
N HIS A 284 37.41 11.57 -5.28
CA HIS A 284 36.93 11.07 -3.99
C HIS A 284 35.43 10.68 -3.96
N LEU A 285 34.66 10.99 -5.01
CA LEU A 285 33.22 10.74 -5.07
C LEU A 285 32.87 9.26 -5.39
N PRO A 286 31.60 8.83 -5.24
CA PRO A 286 31.13 7.50 -5.62
C PRO A 286 31.48 7.05 -7.05
N THR A 287 31.68 5.74 -7.22
CA THR A 287 32.26 5.12 -8.43
C THR A 287 31.37 5.26 -9.66
N ASP A 288 30.05 5.24 -9.46
CA ASP A 288 29.03 5.50 -10.49
C ASP A 288 29.09 6.94 -11.01
N THR A 289 29.30 7.91 -10.11
CA THR A 289 29.40 9.33 -10.43
C THR A 289 30.67 9.59 -11.25
N ILE A 290 31.82 9.05 -10.82
CA ILE A 290 33.08 9.08 -11.57
C ILE A 290 32.92 8.42 -12.96
N PHE A 291 32.29 7.24 -13.02
CA PHE A 291 32.04 6.53 -14.28
C PHE A 291 31.21 7.36 -15.26
N VAL A 292 30.11 7.97 -14.80
CA VAL A 292 29.24 8.82 -15.62
C VAL A 292 29.98 10.05 -16.14
N MET A 293 30.80 10.71 -15.30
CA MET A 293 31.61 11.85 -15.71
C MET A 293 32.63 11.47 -16.79
N ARG A 294 33.44 10.44 -16.52
CA ARG A 294 34.42 9.87 -17.46
C ARG A 294 33.78 9.50 -18.80
N ALA A 295 32.67 8.77 -18.77
CA ALA A 295 31.95 8.35 -19.98
C ALA A 295 31.43 9.54 -20.78
N LYS A 296 30.91 10.60 -20.11
CA LYS A 296 30.42 11.81 -20.79
C LYS A 296 31.53 12.60 -21.48
N ILE A 297 32.72 12.63 -20.90
CA ILE A 297 33.90 13.28 -21.49
C ILE A 297 34.44 12.46 -22.66
N HIS A 298 34.60 11.15 -22.50
CA HIS A 298 35.05 10.25 -23.57
C HIS A 298 34.13 10.31 -24.80
N TRP A 299 32.80 10.25 -24.61
CA TRP A 299 31.80 10.43 -25.68
C TRP A 299 31.77 11.84 -26.32
N ARG A 300 32.46 12.82 -25.74
CA ARG A 300 32.66 14.16 -26.34
C ARG A 300 33.95 14.21 -27.14
N LEU A 301 35.04 13.67 -26.62
CA LEU A 301 36.31 13.53 -27.35
C LEU A 301 36.12 12.73 -28.64
N GLN A 302 35.42 11.60 -28.59
CA GLN A 302 35.10 10.77 -29.77
C GLN A 302 34.27 11.52 -30.84
N LYS A 303 33.59 12.61 -30.48
CA LYS A 303 32.83 13.47 -31.40
C LYS A 303 33.62 14.69 -31.88
N LEU A 304 34.78 14.95 -31.28
CA LEU A 304 35.74 15.97 -31.72
C LEU A 304 36.83 15.34 -32.59
N SER A 305 37.21 14.08 -32.34
CA SER A 305 38.09 13.29 -33.22
C SER A 305 37.46 12.90 -34.58
N GLN A 306 36.24 13.38 -34.86
CA GLN A 306 35.60 13.34 -36.19
C GLN A 306 35.79 14.65 -36.98
N VAL A 307 36.47 15.65 -36.38
CA VAL A 307 36.87 16.90 -37.02
C VAL A 307 38.37 16.83 -37.31
N GLU A 308 38.78 17.25 -38.51
CA GLU A 308 40.12 16.97 -39.05
C GLU A 308 41.28 17.67 -38.34
N ARG A 309 41.02 18.60 -37.41
CA ARG A 309 42.05 19.34 -36.68
C ARG A 309 41.57 19.84 -35.31
N ALA A 310 42.29 19.46 -34.26
CA ALA A 310 42.11 20.04 -32.92
C ALA A 310 42.69 21.46 -32.85
N ILE A 311 42.12 22.33 -32.02
CA ILE A 311 42.51 23.75 -31.93
C ILE A 311 43.39 24.01 -30.70
N LEU A 312 43.08 23.40 -29.56
CA LEU A 312 43.93 23.44 -28.37
C LEU A 312 45.20 22.57 -28.51
N PRO A 313 46.33 22.94 -27.88
CA PRO A 313 47.60 22.21 -27.98
C PRO A 313 47.53 20.78 -27.42
N GLY A 314 48.39 19.90 -27.93
CA GLY A 314 48.58 18.51 -27.45
C GLY A 314 48.63 18.37 -25.92
N PRO A 315 49.45 19.16 -25.18
CA PRO A 315 49.51 19.11 -23.71
C PRO A 315 48.18 19.29 -22.98
N VAL A 316 47.18 19.95 -23.58
CA VAL A 316 45.83 20.05 -23.01
C VAL A 316 45.10 18.71 -23.15
N PHE A 317 45.21 18.05 -24.30
CA PHE A 317 44.68 16.70 -24.51
C PHE A 317 45.43 15.65 -23.69
N ASP A 318 46.74 15.80 -23.48
CA ASP A 318 47.54 14.95 -22.60
C ASP A 318 47.05 15.04 -21.14
N LYS A 319 46.74 16.25 -20.64
CA LYS A 319 46.08 16.42 -19.32
C LYS A 319 44.73 15.70 -19.31
N ILE A 320 43.88 15.91 -20.33
CA ILE A 320 42.54 15.30 -20.40
C ILE A 320 42.63 13.77 -20.39
N GLU A 321 43.53 13.17 -21.17
CA GLU A 321 43.70 11.71 -21.19
C GLU A 321 44.24 11.19 -19.85
N SER A 322 45.21 11.89 -19.25
CA SER A 322 45.73 11.57 -17.92
C SER A 322 44.63 11.55 -16.85
N THR A 323 43.77 12.57 -16.81
CA THR A 323 42.61 12.62 -15.88
C THR A 323 41.62 11.46 -16.14
N LEU A 324 41.35 11.12 -17.40
CA LEU A 324 40.47 9.99 -17.76
C LEU A 324 41.08 8.63 -17.41
N ARG A 325 42.40 8.49 -17.53
CA ARG A 325 43.16 7.29 -17.14
C ARG A 325 43.14 7.13 -15.62
N HIS A 326 43.51 8.16 -14.87
CA HIS A 326 43.44 8.17 -13.40
C HIS A 326 42.03 7.88 -12.86
N ALA A 327 40.98 8.45 -13.48
CA ALA A 327 39.60 8.12 -13.16
C ALA A 327 39.26 6.64 -13.45
N THR A 328 39.76 6.08 -14.56
CA THR A 328 39.62 4.66 -14.89
C THR A 328 40.28 3.79 -13.84
N ASP A 329 41.56 4.03 -13.55
CA ASP A 329 42.36 3.26 -12.59
C ASP A 329 41.73 3.29 -11.19
N THR A 330 41.20 4.45 -10.78
CA THR A 330 40.43 4.62 -9.55
C THR A 330 39.17 3.76 -9.53
N THR A 331 38.39 3.72 -10.62
CA THR A 331 37.20 2.86 -10.69
C THR A 331 37.55 1.37 -10.70
N SER A 332 38.63 0.98 -11.41
CA SER A 332 39.11 -0.40 -11.49
C SER A 332 39.63 -0.90 -10.15
N ALA A 333 40.48 -0.13 -9.45
CA ALA A 333 41.01 -0.52 -8.15
C ALA A 333 39.92 -0.69 -7.08
N ARG A 334 38.87 0.15 -7.12
CA ARG A 334 37.69 0.00 -6.26
C ARG A 334 36.91 -1.28 -6.61
N TRP A 335 36.71 -1.58 -7.90
CA TRP A 335 36.03 -2.80 -8.34
C TRP A 335 36.81 -4.06 -7.91
N THR A 336 38.12 -4.12 -8.13
CA THR A 336 38.96 -5.24 -7.66
C THR A 336 38.94 -5.38 -6.13
N THR A 337 38.79 -4.29 -5.39
CA THR A 337 38.61 -4.34 -3.92
C THR A 337 37.27 -5.00 -3.55
N VAL A 338 36.16 -4.66 -4.23
CA VAL A 338 34.86 -5.32 -4.02
C VAL A 338 34.92 -6.80 -4.41
N GLN A 339 35.55 -7.13 -5.55
CA GLN A 339 35.73 -8.52 -5.98
C GLN A 339 36.50 -9.37 -4.97
N ARG A 340 37.50 -8.81 -4.27
CA ARG A 340 38.22 -9.50 -3.17
C ARG A 340 37.39 -9.64 -1.90
N GLN A 341 36.38 -8.80 -1.69
CA GLN A 341 35.54 -8.82 -0.48
C GLN A 341 34.35 -9.79 -0.62
N ASP A 342 33.81 -9.99 -1.82
CA ASP A 342 32.81 -11.04 -2.12
C ASP A 342 33.46 -12.32 -2.72
N ALA A 343 34.80 -12.43 -2.66
CA ALA A 343 35.52 -13.66 -2.96
C ALA A 343 35.29 -14.69 -1.84
N ARG A 344 34.15 -15.38 -1.92
CA ARG A 344 33.79 -16.46 -0.99
C ARG A 344 34.70 -17.65 -1.24
N ASP A 345 35.47 -18.01 -0.21
CA ASP A 345 36.07 -19.33 -0.13
C ASP A 345 34.96 -20.35 0.15
N ILE A 346 34.41 -20.92 -0.92
CA ILE A 346 33.40 -21.98 -0.81
C ILE A 346 34.17 -23.29 -0.68
N GLN A 347 34.45 -23.70 0.56
CA GLN A 347 35.12 -24.98 0.83
C GLN A 347 34.14 -26.12 0.52
N LEU A 348 34.24 -26.61 -0.72
CA LEU A 348 33.45 -27.73 -1.23
C LEU A 348 34.07 -29.09 -0.87
N ASP A 349 35.29 -29.10 -0.31
CA ASP A 349 36.04 -30.32 0.01
C ASP A 349 35.32 -31.17 1.07
N ASP A 350 34.65 -30.54 2.06
CA ASP A 350 33.83 -31.23 3.06
C ASP A 350 32.65 -32.02 2.45
N LEU A 351 32.18 -31.64 1.25
CA LEU A 351 31.13 -32.36 0.53
C LEU A 351 31.63 -33.66 -0.11
N ALA A 352 32.95 -33.83 -0.27
CA ALA A 352 33.54 -35.05 -0.82
C ALA A 352 33.62 -36.20 0.21
N THR A 353 33.35 -35.91 1.49
CA THR A 353 33.45 -36.88 2.61
C THR A 353 32.11 -37.36 3.17
N LEU A 354 30.98 -37.01 2.54
CA LEU A 354 29.64 -37.43 2.98
C LEU A 354 29.34 -38.89 2.61
N ASP A 355 29.14 -39.75 3.62
CA ASP A 355 28.70 -41.14 3.46
C ASP A 355 27.21 -41.27 3.79
N PHE A 356 26.37 -41.10 2.77
CA PHE A 356 24.92 -41.20 2.88
C PHE A 356 24.40 -42.59 3.26
N GLU A 357 25.22 -43.65 3.21
CA GLU A 357 24.81 -45.00 3.63
C GLU A 357 25.17 -45.20 5.11
N GLY A 358 26.39 -44.84 5.51
CA GLY A 358 26.84 -44.81 6.91
C GLY A 358 26.01 -43.89 7.82
N ASP A 359 25.66 -42.68 7.36
CA ASP A 359 24.90 -41.68 8.13
C ASP A 359 23.45 -42.12 8.45
N THR A 360 22.95 -43.22 7.87
CA THR A 360 21.63 -43.79 8.23
C THR A 360 21.65 -44.70 9.46
N LEU A 361 22.83 -45.15 9.91
CA LEU A 361 22.98 -46.18 10.96
C LEU A 361 23.16 -45.58 12.36
N VAL A 362 22.10 -44.98 12.89
CA VAL A 362 22.10 -44.39 14.24
C VAL A 362 21.91 -45.46 15.32
N ALA A 363 22.98 -45.79 16.05
CA ALA A 363 22.89 -46.59 17.28
C ALA A 363 22.28 -45.78 18.43
N LEU A 364 21.31 -46.35 19.16
CA LEU A 364 20.57 -45.68 20.24
C LEU A 364 20.74 -46.41 21.59
N PRO A 365 21.96 -46.51 22.15
CA PRO A 365 22.24 -47.34 23.33
C PRO A 365 21.41 -47.01 24.57
N LYS A 366 20.91 -45.77 24.71
CA LYS A 366 19.98 -45.38 25.79
C LYS A 366 18.59 -46.02 25.66
N LEU A 367 18.16 -46.36 24.45
CA LEU A 367 16.92 -47.08 24.20
C LEU A 367 17.08 -48.56 24.56
N ASP A 368 18.22 -49.16 24.21
CA ASP A 368 18.58 -50.53 24.58
C ASP A 368 18.70 -50.68 26.11
N GLU A 369 19.39 -49.74 26.76
CA GLU A 369 19.52 -49.63 28.21
C GLU A 369 18.16 -49.44 28.90
N TYR A 370 17.26 -48.64 28.31
CA TYR A 370 15.88 -48.48 28.77
C TYR A 370 15.04 -49.78 28.63
N ILE A 371 15.19 -50.50 27.51
CA ILE A 371 14.52 -51.79 27.28
C ILE A 371 14.98 -52.82 28.33
N HIS A 372 16.28 -52.93 28.59
CA HIS A 372 16.80 -53.77 29.67
C HIS A 372 16.24 -53.34 31.04
N ALA A 373 16.25 -52.04 31.35
CA ALA A 373 15.70 -51.49 32.59
C ALA A 373 14.16 -51.52 32.71
N THR A 374 13.45 -52.09 31.73
CA THR A 374 12.00 -52.32 31.79
C THR A 374 11.66 -53.65 32.49
N SER A 375 12.57 -54.63 32.46
CA SER A 375 12.35 -55.98 33.01
C SER A 375 12.24 -56.02 34.55
N ASP A 376 12.97 -55.16 35.26
CA ASP A 376 13.11 -55.24 36.73
C ASP A 376 12.09 -54.40 37.51
N ARG A 377 11.09 -53.79 36.84
CA ARG A 377 10.18 -52.82 37.48
C ARG A 377 8.98 -53.47 38.17
N GLN A 378 9.11 -53.75 39.47
CA GLN A 378 7.94 -53.98 40.33
C GLN A 378 7.05 -52.73 40.41
N ARG A 379 5.73 -52.94 40.51
CA ARG A 379 4.72 -51.87 40.59
C ARG A 379 4.37 -51.53 42.04
N GLU A 380 4.73 -50.34 42.53
CA GLU A 380 3.98 -49.70 43.62
C GLU A 380 2.73 -49.01 43.05
N SER A 381 1.59 -49.16 43.72
CA SER A 381 0.38 -48.39 43.47
C SER A 381 0.25 -47.24 44.47
N ARG A 382 0.19 -46.00 43.98
CA ARG A 382 -0.19 -44.82 44.77
C ARG A 382 -1.20 -44.00 43.97
N HIS A 383 -2.38 -43.76 44.56
CA HIS A 383 -3.45 -42.98 43.94
C HIS A 383 -3.31 -41.49 44.31
N PRO A 384 -3.20 -40.57 43.34
CA PRO A 384 -3.43 -39.14 43.58
C PRO A 384 -4.93 -38.86 43.65
N CYS A 385 -5.36 -37.97 44.55
CA CYS A 385 -6.73 -37.45 44.55
C CYS A 385 -6.84 -36.32 43.52
N PHE A 386 -7.89 -36.34 42.68
CA PHE A 386 -8.13 -35.36 41.62
C PHE A 386 -9.45 -34.62 41.86
N LEU A 387 -9.44 -33.29 41.66
CA LEU A 387 -10.61 -32.42 41.78
C LEU A 387 -10.73 -31.57 40.49
N PRO A 388 -11.68 -31.85 39.58
CA PRO A 388 -11.82 -31.12 38.34
C PRO A 388 -12.50 -29.74 38.54
N SER A 389 -11.84 -28.68 38.09
CA SER A 389 -12.44 -27.35 37.93
C SER A 389 -12.99 -27.18 36.51
N SER A 390 -14.31 -27.04 36.36
CA SER A 390 -14.95 -26.85 35.05
C SER A 390 -14.73 -25.43 34.50
N GLN A 391 -14.34 -25.31 33.23
CA GLN A 391 -14.22 -24.02 32.53
C GLN A 391 -15.49 -23.64 31.73
N ILE A 392 -16.63 -24.26 32.05
CA ILE A 392 -17.91 -24.00 31.37
C ILE A 392 -18.52 -22.68 31.85
N ILE A 393 -18.63 -21.72 30.94
CA ILE A 393 -19.34 -20.45 31.12
C ILE A 393 -20.86 -20.74 31.19
N THR A 394 -21.59 -19.95 31.98
CA THR A 394 -23.05 -20.00 32.05
C THR A 394 -23.60 -18.58 31.97
N TYR A 395 -24.59 -18.37 31.10
CA TYR A 395 -25.15 -17.06 30.78
C TYR A 395 -26.48 -16.84 31.50
N ALA A 396 -26.69 -15.64 32.04
CA ALA A 396 -27.95 -15.28 32.68
C ALA A 396 -29.10 -15.20 31.65
N PRO A 397 -30.36 -15.56 32.01
CA PRO A 397 -31.50 -15.46 31.10
C PRO A 397 -31.78 -14.02 30.63
N ASP A 398 -31.68 -13.05 31.54
CA ASP A 398 -32.07 -11.65 31.33
C ASP A 398 -30.88 -10.73 30.99
N GLY A 399 -29.65 -11.25 31.12
CA GLY A 399 -28.41 -10.52 30.87
C GLY A 399 -27.85 -10.81 29.48
N LEU A 400 -27.27 -9.80 28.83
CA LEU A 400 -26.49 -10.02 27.61
C LEU A 400 -25.17 -10.75 27.95
N PRO A 401 -24.78 -11.81 27.21
CA PRO A 401 -23.54 -12.56 27.47
C PRO A 401 -22.28 -11.68 27.46
N ASN A 402 -21.30 -12.07 28.28
CA ASN A 402 -19.95 -11.50 28.27
C ASN A 402 -18.95 -12.58 27.84
N LEU A 403 -18.62 -12.60 26.55
CA LEU A 403 -17.65 -13.56 25.98
C LEU A 403 -16.20 -13.22 26.40
N PRO A 404 -15.32 -14.22 26.55
CA PRO A 404 -13.90 -14.03 26.89
C PRO A 404 -13.11 -13.33 25.76
N GLY A 405 -11.84 -13.02 26.03
CA GLY A 405 -10.93 -12.44 25.04
C GLY A 405 -10.26 -13.45 24.10
N SER A 406 -10.23 -14.72 24.50
CA SER A 406 -9.67 -15.86 23.76
C SER A 406 -10.52 -17.11 24.01
N ASN A 407 -10.34 -18.14 23.20
CA ASN A 407 -10.88 -19.47 23.50
C ASN A 407 -10.16 -20.09 24.71
N SER A 408 -10.75 -21.16 25.26
CA SER A 408 -10.05 -22.02 26.22
C SER A 408 -8.88 -22.72 25.54
N GLU A 409 -7.82 -23.01 26.28
CA GLU A 409 -6.69 -23.86 25.83
C GLU A 409 -7.15 -25.32 25.63
N ASP A 410 -8.20 -25.74 26.33
CA ASP A 410 -8.87 -27.03 26.14
C ASP A 410 -9.96 -26.89 25.05
N PRO A 411 -9.85 -27.62 23.92
CA PRO A 411 -10.84 -27.57 22.83
C PRO A 411 -12.26 -27.92 23.26
N SER A 412 -12.42 -28.85 24.22
CA SER A 412 -13.72 -29.32 24.70
C SER A 412 -14.50 -28.21 25.39
N TYR A 413 -13.80 -27.43 26.23
CA TYR A 413 -14.39 -26.25 26.85
C TYR A 413 -14.57 -25.09 25.85
N ALA A 414 -13.72 -24.95 24.83
CA ALA A 414 -13.92 -23.98 23.76
C ALA A 414 -15.24 -24.26 22.97
N ALA A 415 -15.42 -25.49 22.49
CA ALA A 415 -16.64 -25.93 21.81
C ALA A 415 -17.90 -25.75 22.68
N ALA A 416 -17.87 -26.22 23.94
CA ALA A 416 -19.00 -26.10 24.85
C ALA A 416 -19.39 -24.64 25.15
N ASN A 417 -18.40 -23.74 25.27
CA ASN A 417 -18.63 -22.33 25.56
C ASN A 417 -19.19 -21.55 24.36
N LEU A 418 -18.79 -21.90 23.14
CA LEU A 418 -19.39 -21.39 21.89
C LEU A 418 -20.82 -21.91 21.72
N MET A 419 -21.03 -23.23 21.80
CA MET A 419 -22.37 -23.83 21.68
C MET A 419 -23.37 -23.25 22.70
N LYS A 420 -22.96 -23.05 23.97
CA LYS A 420 -23.81 -22.39 24.98
C LYS A 420 -24.18 -20.95 24.62
N PHE A 421 -23.30 -20.22 23.94
CA PHE A 421 -23.59 -18.85 23.49
C PHE A 421 -24.60 -18.87 22.34
N GLU A 422 -24.43 -19.78 21.39
CA GLU A 422 -25.32 -19.96 20.23
C GLU A 422 -26.73 -20.38 20.67
N GLN A 423 -26.82 -21.29 21.66
CA GLN A 423 -28.09 -21.65 22.31
C GLN A 423 -28.73 -20.47 23.06
N TRP A 424 -27.93 -19.58 23.68
CA TRP A 424 -28.45 -18.35 24.29
C TRP A 424 -29.03 -17.41 23.22
N VAL A 425 -28.33 -17.19 22.10
CA VAL A 425 -28.82 -16.34 21.00
C VAL A 425 -30.14 -16.91 20.46
N ALA A 426 -30.15 -18.19 20.07
CA ALA A 426 -31.32 -18.87 19.53
C ALA A 426 -32.58 -18.76 20.41
N LYS A 427 -32.41 -18.81 21.74
CA LYS A 427 -33.53 -18.90 22.70
C LYS A 427 -33.85 -17.59 23.44
N ARG A 428 -32.98 -16.57 23.42
CA ARG A 428 -33.11 -15.35 24.25
C ARG A 428 -32.92 -14.02 23.51
N VAL A 429 -32.29 -13.98 22.33
CA VAL A 429 -31.94 -12.69 21.70
C VAL A 429 -33.17 -11.83 21.38
N GLU A 430 -34.27 -12.45 20.92
CA GLU A 430 -35.50 -11.71 20.57
C GLU A 430 -36.26 -11.22 21.82
N CYS A 431 -36.29 -12.00 22.90
CA CYS A 431 -36.84 -11.58 24.19
C CYS A 431 -36.04 -10.40 24.77
N TRP A 432 -34.70 -10.46 24.71
CA TRP A 432 -33.84 -9.37 25.14
C TRP A 432 -34.06 -8.10 24.30
N VAL A 433 -34.22 -8.24 22.97
CA VAL A 433 -34.58 -7.15 22.05
C VAL A 433 -35.96 -6.56 22.33
N ALA A 434 -36.93 -7.35 22.79
CA ALA A 434 -38.25 -6.83 23.19
C ALA A 434 -38.14 -5.96 24.47
N THR A 435 -37.37 -6.40 25.46
CA THR A 435 -37.28 -5.75 26.78
C THR A 435 -36.28 -4.58 26.83
N TYR A 436 -35.17 -4.62 26.09
CA TYR A 436 -34.00 -3.76 26.36
C TYR A 436 -33.79 -2.60 25.36
N SER A 437 -34.60 -1.54 25.47
CA SER A 437 -34.60 -0.41 24.52
C SER A 437 -33.43 0.60 24.66
N GLN A 438 -32.65 0.56 25.76
CA GLN A 438 -31.64 1.57 26.10
C GLN A 438 -30.61 1.85 25.00
N ALA A 439 -30.23 3.13 24.83
CA ALA A 439 -29.32 3.61 23.77
C ALA A 439 -28.00 2.84 23.61
N SER A 440 -27.47 2.27 24.69
CA SER A 440 -26.24 1.47 24.70
C SER A 440 -26.38 0.08 24.07
N ALA A 441 -27.59 -0.42 23.81
CA ALA A 441 -27.82 -1.79 23.35
C ALA A 441 -27.09 -2.12 22.04
N ARG A 442 -27.08 -1.20 21.05
CA ARG A 442 -26.34 -1.41 19.79
C ARG A 442 -24.83 -1.53 20.01
N LYS A 443 -24.24 -0.72 20.89
CA LYS A 443 -22.81 -0.82 21.27
C LYS A 443 -22.50 -2.19 21.87
N LYS A 444 -23.38 -2.69 22.74
CA LYS A 444 -23.21 -4.00 23.39
C LYS A 444 -23.35 -5.15 22.38
N LEU A 445 -24.37 -5.14 21.52
CA LEU A 445 -24.55 -6.14 20.45
C LEU A 445 -23.39 -6.14 19.45
N HIS A 446 -22.91 -4.97 19.04
CA HIS A 446 -21.77 -4.82 18.15
C HIS A 446 -20.48 -5.41 18.74
N GLY A 447 -20.14 -5.05 19.98
CA GLY A 447 -18.99 -5.63 20.68
C GLY A 447 -19.13 -7.13 20.95
N LEU A 448 -20.36 -7.64 21.13
CA LEU A 448 -20.64 -9.06 21.31
C LEU A 448 -20.43 -9.84 20.01
N MET A 449 -20.93 -9.33 18.88
CA MET A 449 -20.72 -9.92 17.55
C MET A 449 -19.23 -9.99 17.23
N LEU A 450 -18.48 -8.90 17.45
CA LEU A 450 -17.03 -8.88 17.19
C LEU A 450 -16.26 -9.91 18.01
N ARG A 451 -16.60 -10.08 19.30
CA ARG A 451 -16.01 -11.14 20.14
C ARG A 451 -16.40 -12.53 19.66
N TYR A 452 -17.68 -12.78 19.40
CA TYR A 452 -18.14 -14.10 18.95
C TYR A 452 -17.48 -14.49 17.63
N HIS A 453 -17.47 -13.59 16.63
CA HIS A 453 -16.82 -13.84 15.35
C HIS A 453 -15.33 -14.15 15.50
N ALA A 454 -14.60 -13.43 16.36
CA ALA A 454 -13.18 -13.71 16.61
C ALA A 454 -12.94 -15.10 17.23
N LEU A 455 -13.76 -15.49 18.23
CA LEU A 455 -13.65 -16.79 18.91
C LEU A 455 -14.08 -17.95 18.00
N ALA A 456 -15.21 -17.81 17.32
CA ALA A 456 -15.83 -18.83 16.48
C ALA A 456 -15.09 -19.04 15.16
N SER A 457 -14.66 -17.97 14.46
CA SER A 457 -13.93 -18.14 13.18
C SER A 457 -12.54 -18.76 13.37
N ALA A 458 -11.91 -18.57 14.54
CA ALA A 458 -10.67 -19.23 14.89
C ALA A 458 -10.88 -20.73 15.22
N TYR A 459 -11.98 -21.10 15.87
CA TYR A 459 -12.24 -22.48 16.31
C TYR A 459 -12.93 -23.35 15.24
N TYR A 460 -13.84 -22.78 14.44
CA TYR A 460 -14.61 -23.52 13.43
C TYR A 460 -13.94 -23.55 12.04
N SER A 461 -12.73 -23.01 11.90
CA SER A 461 -11.97 -23.02 10.65
C SER A 461 -11.77 -24.44 10.11
N GLY A 462 -12.49 -24.77 9.03
CA GLY A 462 -12.44 -26.09 8.39
C GLY A 462 -13.67 -26.98 8.63
N ASN A 463 -14.59 -26.60 9.52
CA ASN A 463 -15.88 -27.29 9.73
C ASN A 463 -17.04 -26.53 9.05
N PRO A 464 -17.60 -27.02 7.92
CA PRO A 464 -18.64 -26.32 7.17
C PRO A 464 -19.94 -26.08 7.93
N GLU A 465 -20.35 -26.98 8.82
CA GLU A 465 -21.59 -26.85 9.60
C GLU A 465 -21.42 -25.83 10.73
N ALA A 466 -20.31 -25.88 11.44
CA ALA A 466 -20.04 -24.94 12.53
C ALA A 466 -19.81 -23.51 12.01
N VAL A 467 -19.15 -23.33 10.85
CA VAL A 467 -19.11 -22.04 10.14
C VAL A 467 -20.52 -21.59 9.73
N SER A 468 -21.39 -22.51 9.30
CA SER A 468 -22.77 -22.19 8.93
C SER A 468 -23.61 -21.70 10.11
N VAL A 469 -23.49 -22.34 11.28
CA VAL A 469 -24.11 -21.91 12.54
C VAL A 469 -23.56 -20.55 12.98
N MET A 470 -22.24 -20.33 12.87
CA MET A 470 -21.62 -19.04 13.20
C MET A 470 -22.18 -17.89 12.35
N VAL A 471 -22.31 -18.08 11.03
CA VAL A 471 -22.89 -17.06 10.15
C VAL A 471 -24.34 -16.78 10.56
N LEU A 472 -25.16 -17.81 10.75
CA LEU A 472 -26.56 -17.66 11.21
C LEU A 472 -26.68 -16.85 12.51
N VAL A 473 -25.85 -17.16 13.52
CA VAL A 473 -25.86 -16.48 14.83
C VAL A 473 -25.42 -15.02 14.72
N ILE A 474 -24.45 -14.72 13.87
CA ILE A 474 -24.04 -13.32 13.58
C ILE A 474 -25.18 -12.55 12.90
N PHE A 475 -25.93 -13.17 11.97
CA PHE A 475 -27.10 -12.57 11.35
C PHE A 475 -28.22 -12.30 12.36
N GLU A 476 -28.52 -13.23 13.28
CA GLU A 476 -29.49 -13.00 14.36
C GLU A 476 -29.10 -11.81 15.26
N LEU A 477 -27.80 -11.67 15.57
CA LEU A 477 -27.26 -10.51 16.30
C LEU A 477 -27.35 -9.20 15.49
N TRP A 478 -27.21 -9.23 14.16
CA TRP A 478 -27.41 -8.07 13.31
C TRP A 478 -28.89 -7.67 13.24
N VAL A 479 -29.78 -8.64 13.02
CA VAL A 479 -31.25 -8.43 13.02
C VAL A 479 -31.71 -7.86 14.37
N ALA A 480 -31.15 -8.34 15.47
CA ALA A 480 -31.35 -7.77 16.80
C ALA A 480 -30.88 -6.30 16.89
N CYS A 481 -29.78 -5.94 16.23
CA CYS A 481 -29.27 -4.57 16.19
C CYS A 481 -30.17 -3.64 15.34
N ASP A 482 -30.60 -4.09 14.16
CA ASP A 482 -31.44 -3.29 13.25
C ASP A 482 -32.88 -3.12 13.76
N LYS A 483 -33.52 -4.19 14.27
CA LYS A 483 -34.84 -4.12 14.94
C LYS A 483 -34.87 -3.04 16.02
N VAL A 484 -33.76 -2.84 16.73
CA VAL A 484 -33.64 -1.85 17.81
C VAL A 484 -33.22 -0.46 17.29
N ALA A 485 -32.47 -0.38 16.19
CA ALA A 485 -32.14 0.90 15.54
C ALA A 485 -33.37 1.55 14.88
N VAL A 486 -34.16 0.78 14.12
CA VAL A 486 -35.37 1.24 13.42
C VAL A 486 -36.40 1.82 14.39
N ARG A 487 -36.62 1.17 15.54
CA ARG A 487 -37.54 1.66 16.61
C ARG A 487 -37.18 3.03 17.18
N ILE A 488 -35.90 3.43 17.11
CA ILE A 488 -35.38 4.65 17.75
C ILE A 488 -35.12 5.76 16.73
N GLY A 489 -34.72 5.41 15.51
CA GLY A 489 -34.51 6.35 14.42
C GLY A 489 -35.28 5.94 13.18
N LEU A 490 -36.58 6.22 13.14
CA LEU A 490 -37.50 5.86 12.03
C LEU A 490 -36.96 6.20 10.62
N LEU A 491 -36.07 7.18 10.51
CA LEU A 491 -35.37 7.51 9.26
C LEU A 491 -34.54 6.34 8.69
N ILE A 492 -33.94 5.47 9.52
CA ILE A 492 -33.13 4.33 9.04
C ILE A 492 -33.99 3.18 8.49
N GLY A 493 -35.29 3.16 8.82
CA GLY A 493 -36.24 2.25 8.19
C GLY A 493 -36.39 2.50 6.69
N LYS A 494 -36.24 3.77 6.25
CA LYS A 494 -36.43 4.16 4.85
C LYS A 494 -35.34 3.70 3.88
N PHE A 495 -34.20 3.24 4.38
CA PHE A 495 -33.06 2.86 3.53
C PHE A 495 -32.86 1.34 3.57
N ASP A 496 -32.53 0.73 2.41
CA ASP A 496 -32.11 -0.66 2.35
C ASP A 496 -30.81 -0.81 3.18
N PRO A 497 -30.74 -1.75 4.16
CA PRO A 497 -29.49 -2.07 4.83
C PRO A 497 -28.41 -2.63 3.87
N GLY A 498 -28.77 -3.03 2.64
CA GLY A 498 -27.81 -3.44 1.60
C GLY A 498 -27.07 -4.71 1.95
N ILE A 499 -27.77 -5.67 2.56
CA ILE A 499 -27.26 -6.99 2.92
C ILE A 499 -27.80 -8.00 1.89
N PRO A 500 -26.95 -8.86 1.30
CA PRO A 500 -27.37 -9.84 0.30
C PRO A 500 -27.92 -11.12 0.96
N PRO A 501 -29.21 -11.48 0.79
CA PRO A 501 -29.75 -12.74 1.33
C PRO A 501 -29.18 -13.98 0.62
N ALA A 502 -28.72 -13.86 -0.63
CA ALA A 502 -28.16 -14.98 -1.40
C ALA A 502 -26.97 -15.70 -0.73
N ILE A 503 -26.20 -15.02 0.13
CA ILE A 503 -25.03 -15.61 0.78
C ILE A 503 -25.45 -16.63 1.85
N ILE A 504 -26.58 -16.41 2.53
CA ILE A 504 -27.09 -17.31 3.59
C ILE A 504 -27.92 -18.49 3.06
N GLN A 505 -28.15 -18.58 1.75
CA GLN A 505 -28.79 -19.73 1.11
C GLN A 505 -27.88 -20.97 1.02
N ASN A 506 -26.58 -20.81 1.29
CA ASN A 506 -25.56 -21.87 1.21
C ASN A 506 -25.11 -22.37 2.59
N LEU A 507 -25.92 -22.19 3.64
CA LEU A 507 -25.59 -22.63 5.00
C LEU A 507 -25.98 -24.10 5.19
N LEU A 508 -25.04 -24.92 5.67
CA LEU A 508 -25.30 -26.30 6.09
C LEU A 508 -25.91 -26.30 7.50
N LEU A 509 -27.24 -26.42 7.53
CA LEU A 509 -28.05 -26.38 8.75
C LEU A 509 -28.91 -27.66 8.84
N PRO A 510 -28.36 -28.81 9.28
CA PRO A 510 -29.06 -30.10 9.21
C PRO A 510 -30.28 -30.19 10.12
N TYR A 511 -30.37 -29.36 11.17
CA TYR A 511 -31.47 -29.41 12.14
C TYR A 511 -32.62 -28.45 11.78
N LEU A 512 -33.86 -28.93 11.90
CA LEU A 512 -35.08 -28.15 11.60
C LEU A 512 -35.17 -26.82 12.39
N GLU A 513 -34.70 -26.77 13.64
CA GLU A 513 -34.64 -25.54 14.44
C GLU A 513 -33.74 -24.48 13.78
N GLN A 514 -32.63 -24.90 13.16
CA GLN A 514 -31.70 -24.00 12.47
C GLN A 514 -32.29 -23.48 11.15
N MET A 515 -32.95 -24.34 10.37
CA MET A 515 -33.67 -23.92 9.16
C MET A 515 -34.78 -22.91 9.50
N ALA A 516 -35.54 -23.15 10.57
CA ALA A 516 -36.57 -22.24 11.06
C ALA A 516 -36.00 -20.92 11.60
N ARG A 517 -34.75 -20.89 12.09
CA ARG A 517 -34.02 -19.66 12.46
C ARG A 517 -33.57 -18.89 11.22
N LEU A 518 -32.98 -19.56 10.23
CA LEU A 518 -32.59 -18.96 8.95
C LEU A 518 -33.77 -18.28 8.25
N SER A 519 -34.91 -18.96 8.15
CA SER A 519 -36.13 -18.39 7.56
C SER A 519 -36.60 -17.11 8.26
N ARG A 520 -36.44 -16.98 9.59
CA ARG A 520 -36.75 -15.72 10.31
C ARG A 520 -35.79 -14.57 9.97
N VAL A 521 -34.54 -14.87 9.61
CA VAL A 521 -33.57 -13.88 9.12
C VAL A 521 -33.92 -13.47 7.68
N GLU A 522 -34.16 -14.43 6.80
CA GLU A 522 -34.48 -14.17 5.38
C GLU A 522 -35.74 -13.30 5.25
N ASN A 523 -36.86 -13.71 5.88
CA ASN A 523 -38.10 -12.93 5.93
C ASN A 523 -37.87 -11.50 6.47
N TYR A 524 -36.99 -11.32 7.46
CA TYR A 524 -36.68 -10.00 8.01
C TYR A 524 -35.89 -9.12 7.03
N LEU A 525 -34.90 -9.69 6.32
CA LEU A 525 -34.12 -8.97 5.30
C LEU A 525 -34.99 -8.57 4.11
N GLU A 526 -35.88 -9.47 3.66
CA GLU A 526 -36.82 -9.19 2.57
C GLU A 526 -37.81 -8.09 2.97
N THR A 527 -38.45 -8.21 4.14
CA THR A 527 -39.36 -7.16 4.67
C THR A 527 -38.63 -5.81 4.80
N ARG A 528 -37.40 -5.80 5.31
CA ARG A 528 -36.63 -4.55 5.46
C ARG A 528 -36.20 -3.93 4.14
N ARG A 529 -36.09 -4.70 3.06
CA ARG A 529 -35.90 -4.20 1.69
C ARG A 529 -37.23 -3.70 1.10
N SER A 530 -38.33 -4.42 1.23
CA SER A 530 -39.64 -3.99 0.70
C SER A 530 -40.16 -2.71 1.36
N ASP A 531 -39.88 -2.53 2.65
CA ASP A 531 -40.25 -1.33 3.42
C ASP A 531 -39.35 -0.12 3.13
N SER A 532 -38.24 -0.31 2.40
CA SER A 532 -37.28 0.75 2.10
C SER A 532 -37.67 1.55 0.84
N THR A 533 -37.52 2.88 0.91
CA THR A 533 -37.80 3.80 -0.20
C THR A 533 -36.52 4.33 -0.86
N GLU A 534 -35.36 4.13 -0.22
CA GLU A 534 -34.07 4.68 -0.64
C GLU A 534 -33.00 3.56 -0.69
N SER A 535 -32.11 3.60 -1.68
CA SER A 535 -31.03 2.62 -1.79
C SER A 535 -29.92 2.84 -0.76
N THR A 536 -29.15 1.79 -0.49
CA THR A 536 -27.96 1.81 0.36
C THR A 536 -26.97 2.91 -0.04
N ASP A 537 -26.74 3.13 -1.33
CA ASP A 537 -25.77 4.13 -1.82
C ASP A 537 -26.18 5.55 -1.42
N ARG A 538 -27.49 5.85 -1.45
CA ARG A 538 -28.03 7.14 -1.00
C ARG A 538 -27.82 7.37 0.50
N MET A 539 -27.69 6.32 1.31
CA MET A 539 -27.35 6.47 2.74
C MET A 539 -25.97 7.12 2.94
N PHE A 540 -25.02 6.82 2.05
CA PHE A 540 -23.62 7.26 2.12
C PHE A 540 -23.26 8.28 1.02
N ASP A 541 -24.25 8.97 0.47
CA ASP A 541 -24.06 10.10 -0.44
C ASP A 541 -23.89 11.41 0.36
N THR A 542 -22.88 12.20 0.01
CA THR A 542 -22.62 13.52 0.60
C THR A 542 -23.25 14.68 -0.18
N ARG A 543 -23.75 14.46 -1.41
CA ARG A 543 -24.20 15.54 -2.32
C ARG A 543 -25.69 15.51 -2.65
N SER A 544 -26.45 14.58 -2.08
CA SER A 544 -27.90 14.50 -2.24
C SER A 544 -28.66 15.01 -1.01
N GLY A 545 -29.71 15.79 -1.26
CA GLY A 545 -30.69 16.16 -0.23
C GLY A 545 -31.50 14.98 0.31
N MET A 546 -31.54 13.86 -0.42
CA MET A 546 -32.19 12.61 0.01
C MET A 546 -31.26 11.71 0.82
N SER A 547 -30.00 12.09 1.05
CA SER A 547 -29.08 11.25 1.83
C SER A 547 -29.45 11.21 3.31
N TYR A 548 -29.02 10.15 4.01
CA TYR A 548 -29.34 9.99 5.43
C TYR A 548 -28.85 11.20 6.25
N ALA A 549 -27.65 11.69 5.97
CA ALA A 549 -27.07 12.84 6.66
C ALA A 549 -27.90 14.13 6.44
N SER A 550 -28.29 14.42 5.19
CA SER A 550 -29.16 15.55 4.85
C SER A 550 -30.51 15.47 5.56
N LEU A 551 -31.21 14.32 5.44
CA LEU A 551 -32.54 14.11 6.01
C LEU A 551 -32.53 14.03 7.55
N TYR A 552 -31.41 13.67 8.17
CA TYR A 552 -31.24 13.72 9.62
C TYR A 552 -30.96 15.15 10.09
N TYR A 553 -30.07 15.88 9.41
CA TYR A 553 -29.76 17.28 9.69
C TYR A 553 -31.03 18.15 9.68
N ASP A 554 -31.90 18.00 8.68
CA ASP A 554 -33.12 18.80 8.54
C ASP A 554 -34.14 18.57 9.67
N LYS A 555 -33.99 17.48 10.42
CA LYS A 555 -34.81 17.14 11.61
C LYS A 555 -34.11 17.41 12.94
N SER A 556 -32.86 17.91 12.93
CA SER A 556 -31.99 17.94 14.10
C SER A 556 -31.49 19.34 14.43
N LEU A 557 -32.26 20.06 15.25
CA LEU A 557 -31.91 21.40 15.76
C LEU A 557 -30.45 21.50 16.31
N PRO A 558 -29.90 20.50 17.04
CA PRO A 558 -28.51 20.58 17.50
C PRO A 558 -27.43 20.54 16.39
N HIS A 559 -27.79 20.05 15.19
CA HIS A 559 -26.93 20.12 14.00
C HIS A 559 -27.10 21.45 13.26
N GLN A 560 -28.34 21.95 13.17
CA GLN A 560 -28.64 23.26 12.57
C GLN A 560 -27.96 24.40 13.35
N GLN A 561 -28.04 24.36 14.68
CA GLN A 561 -27.28 25.24 15.58
C GLN A 561 -25.77 25.13 15.36
N LEU A 562 -25.24 23.92 15.14
CA LEU A 562 -23.80 23.74 14.88
C LEU A 562 -23.39 24.38 13.54
N LEU A 563 -24.19 24.26 12.47
CA LEU A 563 -23.91 24.94 11.21
C LEU A 563 -23.79 26.45 11.44
N SER A 564 -24.82 27.09 11.99
CA SER A 564 -24.84 28.54 12.21
C SER A 564 -23.73 29.03 13.16
N THR A 565 -23.37 28.27 14.19
CA THR A 565 -22.21 28.58 15.05
C THR A 565 -20.89 28.49 14.27
N THR A 566 -20.73 27.47 13.42
CA THR A 566 -19.52 27.29 12.60
C THR A 566 -19.36 28.40 11.57
N GLU A 567 -20.46 28.85 10.95
CA GLU A 567 -20.48 29.96 10.00
C GLU A 567 -20.19 31.32 10.69
N LEU A 568 -20.66 31.52 11.92
CA LEU A 568 -20.34 32.70 12.72
C LEU A 568 -18.85 32.76 13.09
N ASP A 569 -18.31 31.69 13.67
CA ASP A 569 -16.87 31.51 13.97
C ASP A 569 -16.00 31.78 12.72
N ALA A 570 -16.44 31.29 11.56
CA ALA A 570 -15.73 31.44 10.30
C ALA A 570 -15.79 32.86 9.73
N ASN A 571 -16.90 33.58 9.89
CA ASN A 571 -16.99 34.99 9.49
C ASN A 571 -16.08 35.87 10.35
N THR A 572 -16.12 35.73 11.68
CA THR A 572 -15.20 36.44 12.58
C THR A 572 -13.73 36.10 12.27
N SER A 573 -13.43 34.84 11.92
CA SER A 573 -12.09 34.42 11.48
C SER A 573 -11.66 35.08 10.16
N ARG A 574 -12.59 35.31 9.22
CA ARG A 574 -12.32 36.04 7.96
C ARG A 574 -12.09 37.53 8.18
N GLU A 575 -12.81 38.13 9.12
CA GLU A 575 -12.66 39.55 9.46
C GLU A 575 -11.29 39.78 10.13
N ALA A 576 -10.92 38.98 11.12
CA ALA A 576 -9.58 39.01 11.71
C ALA A 576 -8.46 38.81 10.65
N LYS A 577 -8.66 37.93 9.67
CA LYS A 577 -7.69 37.73 8.56
C LYS A 577 -7.62 38.91 7.58
N ARG A 578 -8.73 39.63 7.36
CA ARG A 578 -8.72 40.89 6.58
C ARG A 578 -7.98 42.00 7.30
N ASP A 579 -8.07 42.03 8.62
CA ASP A 579 -7.39 42.99 9.48
C ASP A 579 -5.87 42.73 9.47
N GLU A 580 -5.46 41.48 9.69
CA GLU A 580 -4.09 41.00 9.49
C GLU A 580 -3.52 41.36 8.10
N LEU A 581 -4.33 41.24 7.03
CA LEU A 581 -3.94 41.65 5.68
C LEU A 581 -3.75 43.16 5.53
N ARG A 582 -4.47 44.01 6.28
CA ARG A 582 -4.24 45.47 6.29
C ARG A 582 -2.94 45.81 7.01
N ASP A 583 -2.70 45.20 8.17
CA ASP A 583 -1.52 45.47 8.99
C ASP A 583 -0.23 45.02 8.30
N VAL A 584 -0.20 43.81 7.74
CA VAL A 584 0.97 43.31 7.00
C VAL A 584 1.20 44.11 5.69
N LYS A 585 0.15 44.66 5.06
CA LYS A 585 0.29 45.63 3.95
C LYS A 585 0.83 46.99 4.42
N ALA A 586 0.50 47.43 5.63
CA ALA A 586 1.06 48.65 6.20
C ALA A 586 2.55 48.49 6.52
N ASP A 587 2.94 47.34 7.07
CA ASP A 587 4.35 46.98 7.30
C ASP A 587 5.15 46.83 6.00
N TYR A 588 4.58 46.20 4.97
CA TYR A 588 5.21 46.17 3.64
C TYR A 588 5.52 47.59 3.15
N ARG A 589 4.53 48.51 3.22
CA ARG A 589 4.71 49.93 2.85
C ARG A 589 5.66 50.71 3.78
N ARG A 590 5.91 50.24 5.00
CA ARG A 590 6.89 50.83 5.93
C ARG A 590 8.31 50.41 5.55
N ILE A 591 8.53 49.10 5.38
CA ILE A 591 9.84 48.54 5.03
C ILE A 591 10.27 48.96 3.61
N ASP A 592 9.33 49.02 2.66
CA ASP A 592 9.60 49.49 1.30
C ASP A 592 10.10 50.95 1.26
N ARG A 593 9.50 51.84 2.07
CA ARG A 593 9.99 53.22 2.24
C ARG A 593 11.38 53.27 2.85
N LEU A 594 11.65 52.48 3.89
CA LEU A 594 12.98 52.42 4.52
C LEU A 594 14.04 51.90 3.54
N LEU A 595 13.72 50.88 2.73
CA LEU A 595 14.60 50.35 1.69
C LEU A 595 14.91 51.40 0.61
N ASN A 596 13.91 52.20 0.20
CA ASN A 596 14.09 53.27 -0.78
C ASN A 596 14.81 54.50 -0.21
N GLN A 597 14.93 54.62 1.13
CA GLN A 597 15.61 55.71 1.84
C GLN A 597 17.00 55.33 2.39
N THR A 598 17.38 54.06 2.34
CA THR A 598 18.67 53.55 2.84
C THR A 598 19.55 53.21 1.65
N ASP A 599 20.86 53.47 1.71
CA ASP A 599 21.81 53.08 0.66
C ASP A 599 22.61 51.81 0.99
N HIS A 600 23.23 51.24 -0.04
CA HIS A 600 24.09 50.07 0.11
C HIS A 600 25.39 50.46 0.81
N GLN A 601 25.75 49.70 1.84
CA GLN A 601 26.96 49.90 2.62
C GLN A 601 28.08 49.01 2.07
N TYR A 602 29.28 49.56 1.95
CA TYR A 602 30.47 48.88 1.46
C TYR A 602 31.61 49.01 2.47
N THR A 603 32.55 48.08 2.44
CA THR A 603 33.69 47.96 3.35
C THR A 603 34.95 47.66 2.55
N ILE A 604 36.06 48.29 2.90
CA ILE A 604 37.35 48.04 2.23
C ILE A 604 37.97 46.77 2.82
N GLN A 605 38.32 45.81 1.96
CA GLN A 605 39.02 44.58 2.30
C GLN A 605 40.42 44.63 1.66
N VAL A 606 41.46 44.26 2.43
CA VAL A 606 42.82 44.11 1.90
C VAL A 606 42.91 42.75 1.18
N ILE A 607 43.40 42.75 -0.06
CA ILE A 607 43.67 41.55 -0.86
C ILE A 607 45.06 41.03 -0.54
N ASP A 608 46.07 41.89 -0.66
CA ASP A 608 47.47 41.63 -0.35
C ASP A 608 48.01 42.74 0.56
N ASN A 609 48.80 42.35 1.55
CA ASN A 609 49.45 43.23 2.52
C ASN A 609 51.00 43.25 2.41
N TRP A 610 51.56 42.56 1.40
CA TRP A 610 52.99 42.59 1.07
C TRP A 610 53.34 43.64 0.01
N CYS A 611 52.36 44.17 -0.72
CA CYS A 611 52.51 45.29 -1.64
C CYS A 611 52.37 46.66 -0.94
N ASN A 612 53.00 47.69 -1.51
CA ASN A 612 52.93 49.07 -1.03
C ASN A 612 52.78 50.05 -2.21
N PRO A 613 51.65 50.78 -2.35
CA PRO A 613 50.48 50.78 -1.48
C PRO A 613 49.79 49.41 -1.40
N LEU A 614 49.09 49.18 -0.29
CA LEU A 614 48.30 47.95 -0.05
C LEU A 614 47.25 47.77 -1.15
N GLU A 615 47.07 46.54 -1.64
CA GLU A 615 46.04 46.24 -2.62
C GLU A 615 44.71 45.98 -1.90
N THR A 616 43.69 46.80 -2.21
CA THR A 616 42.40 46.78 -1.49
C THR A 616 41.20 46.78 -2.40
N GLU A 617 40.24 45.89 -2.16
CA GLU A 617 38.94 45.82 -2.83
C GLU A 617 37.86 46.52 -2.01
N THR A 618 36.90 47.18 -2.66
CA THR A 618 35.70 47.70 -2.01
C THR A 618 34.58 46.67 -2.10
N VAL A 619 34.44 45.84 -1.08
CA VAL A 619 33.46 44.75 -1.03
C VAL A 619 32.15 45.19 -0.37
N HIS A 620 31.04 44.53 -0.71
CA HIS A 620 29.75 44.83 -0.10
C HIS A 620 29.69 44.41 1.38
N SER A 621 29.15 45.27 2.25
CA SER A 621 29.06 44.99 3.69
C SER A 621 28.10 43.82 3.94
N CYS A 622 28.59 42.77 4.60
CA CYS A 622 27.79 41.63 5.04
C CYS A 622 26.71 41.98 6.09
N ARG A 623 26.68 43.25 6.56
CA ARG A 623 25.67 43.79 7.49
C ARG A 623 24.89 44.97 6.88
N CYS A 624 24.86 45.10 5.55
CA CYS A 624 24.20 46.21 4.86
C CYS A 624 22.70 46.32 5.20
N GLN A 625 22.32 47.41 5.86
CA GLN A 625 20.94 47.67 6.32
C GLN A 625 19.89 47.70 5.18
N LYS A 626 20.24 48.17 3.96
CA LYS A 626 19.35 48.08 2.78
C LYS A 626 19.03 46.63 2.40
N CYS A 627 19.99 45.72 2.59
CA CYS A 627 19.84 44.29 2.29
C CYS A 627 19.05 43.56 3.39
N ASP A 628 19.18 44.00 4.65
CA ASP A 628 18.33 43.55 5.75
C ASP A 628 16.86 43.96 5.52
N TYR A 629 16.57 45.24 5.25
CA TYR A 629 15.21 45.66 4.89
C TYR A 629 14.68 44.95 3.64
N GLN A 630 15.53 44.64 2.66
CA GLN A 630 15.13 43.85 1.50
C GLN A 630 14.76 42.42 1.90
N THR A 631 15.57 41.76 2.73
CA THR A 631 15.30 40.42 3.25
C THR A 631 14.00 40.41 4.07
N GLN A 632 13.78 41.41 4.93
CA GLN A 632 12.55 41.56 5.70
C GLN A 632 11.33 41.71 4.77
N ARG A 633 11.40 42.60 3.76
CA ARG A 633 10.32 42.82 2.77
C ARG A 633 10.02 41.56 1.95
N GLU A 634 11.06 40.82 1.55
CA GLU A 634 10.93 39.54 0.85
C GLU A 634 10.46 38.39 1.76
N SER A 635 10.61 38.50 3.09
CA SER A 635 10.11 37.49 4.04
C SER A 635 8.65 37.69 4.47
N LEU A 636 8.06 38.87 4.22
CA LEU A 636 6.66 39.15 4.53
C LEU A 636 5.73 38.23 3.72
N SER A 637 5.00 37.38 4.42
CA SER A 637 3.96 36.53 3.86
C SER A 637 2.78 36.40 4.81
N ILE A 638 1.60 36.09 4.27
CA ILE A 638 0.36 35.93 5.04
C ILE A 638 -0.29 34.58 4.75
N ALA A 639 -0.68 33.87 5.81
CA ALA A 639 -1.35 32.58 5.71
C ALA A 639 -2.76 32.74 5.14
N VAL A 640 -3.12 31.91 4.16
CA VAL A 640 -4.44 31.87 3.53
C VAL A 640 -5.48 31.33 4.51
N HIS A 641 -6.61 32.01 4.63
CA HIS A 641 -7.79 31.52 5.33
C HIS A 641 -8.76 30.86 4.34
N GLU A 642 -9.04 29.59 4.55
CA GLU A 642 -9.99 28.81 3.77
C GLU A 642 -11.28 28.63 4.57
N TRP A 643 -12.43 28.80 3.91
CA TRP A 643 -13.73 28.56 4.56
C TRP A 643 -13.80 27.11 5.07
N PRO A 644 -14.30 26.84 6.29
CA PRO A 644 -14.16 25.50 6.88
C PRO A 644 -15.17 24.47 6.35
N LEU A 645 -16.29 24.91 5.77
CA LEU A 645 -17.35 24.03 5.28
C LEU A 645 -17.43 24.05 3.74
N PRO A 646 -17.81 22.94 3.08
CA PRO A 646 -18.05 22.89 1.63
C PRO A 646 -18.99 24.00 1.12
N CYS A 647 -18.83 24.38 -0.15
CA CYS A 647 -19.75 25.33 -0.80
C CYS A 647 -21.07 24.67 -1.26
N ASP A 648 -21.11 23.34 -1.34
CA ASP A 648 -22.35 22.59 -1.58
C ASP A 648 -23.13 22.44 -0.26
N PRO A 649 -24.45 22.76 -0.23
CA PRO A 649 -25.22 22.75 1.00
C PRO A 649 -25.46 21.34 1.55
N PHE A 650 -25.50 20.31 0.71
CA PHE A 650 -25.67 18.92 1.15
C PHE A 650 -24.35 18.37 1.69
N GLU A 651 -23.22 18.68 1.04
CA GLU A 651 -21.88 18.31 1.49
C GLU A 651 -21.53 19.01 2.82
N ALA A 652 -21.99 20.25 3.02
CA ALA A 652 -21.93 20.94 4.30
C ALA A 652 -22.81 20.30 5.39
N LYS A 653 -24.07 19.93 5.08
CA LYS A 653 -24.93 19.16 6.01
C LYS A 653 -24.28 17.83 6.42
N ALA A 654 -23.68 17.11 5.46
CA ALA A 654 -22.99 15.85 5.71
C ALA A 654 -21.78 16.03 6.63
N VAL A 655 -20.95 17.05 6.42
CA VAL A 655 -19.83 17.38 7.32
C VAL A 655 -20.33 17.73 8.73
N VAL A 656 -21.35 18.58 8.86
CA VAL A 656 -21.92 18.96 10.17
C VAL A 656 -22.55 17.77 10.90
N PHE A 657 -23.22 16.88 10.19
CA PHE A 657 -23.76 15.62 10.72
C PHE A 657 -22.65 14.70 11.25
N GLU A 658 -21.58 14.48 10.49
CA GLU A 658 -20.48 13.59 10.90
C GLU A 658 -19.62 14.16 12.04
N LEU A 659 -19.61 15.49 12.25
CA LEU A 659 -19.00 16.09 13.44
C LEU A 659 -19.73 15.71 14.75
N ARG A 660 -21.02 15.37 14.69
CA ARG A 660 -21.89 15.08 15.84
C ARG A 660 -22.76 13.82 15.68
N VAL A 661 -22.29 12.88 14.87
CA VAL A 661 -22.98 11.62 14.51
C VAL A 661 -23.60 10.93 15.75
N PRO A 662 -24.90 10.56 15.71
CA PRO A 662 -25.54 9.85 16.81
C PRO A 662 -24.85 8.51 17.11
N LEU A 663 -24.45 8.29 18.37
CA LEU A 663 -23.69 7.08 18.79
C LEU A 663 -24.39 5.76 18.41
N TRP A 664 -25.73 5.74 18.43
CA TRP A 664 -26.51 4.56 18.05
C TRP A 664 -26.39 4.25 16.54
N PHE A 665 -26.30 5.29 15.69
CA PHE A 665 -26.15 5.14 14.25
C PHE A 665 -24.71 4.78 13.88
N GLY A 666 -23.73 5.35 14.60
CA GLY A 666 -22.32 4.96 14.52
C GLY A 666 -22.11 3.45 14.76
N HIS A 667 -22.64 2.91 15.85
CA HIS A 667 -22.52 1.48 16.11
C HIS A 667 -23.35 0.59 15.16
N TRP A 668 -24.46 1.10 14.61
CA TRP A 668 -25.23 0.38 13.59
C TRP A 668 -24.46 0.28 12.27
N ARG A 669 -23.86 1.39 11.79
CA ARG A 669 -23.08 1.39 10.54
C ARG A 669 -21.80 0.55 10.68
N ASP A 670 -21.11 0.63 11.81
CA ASP A 670 -19.85 -0.09 12.01
C ASP A 670 -20.11 -1.61 12.04
N PHE A 671 -21.13 -2.06 12.80
CA PHE A 671 -21.61 -3.46 12.77
C PHE A 671 -21.92 -3.91 11.33
N ARG A 672 -22.69 -3.11 10.58
CA ARG A 672 -23.06 -3.41 9.19
C ARG A 672 -21.82 -3.67 8.30
N PHE A 673 -20.78 -2.84 8.39
CA PHE A 673 -19.56 -3.04 7.59
C PHE A 673 -18.66 -4.16 8.12
N ASP A 674 -18.65 -4.42 9.43
CA ASP A 674 -17.96 -5.59 10.00
C ASP A 674 -18.63 -6.91 9.57
N LEU A 675 -19.96 -6.96 9.50
CA LEU A 675 -20.70 -8.07 8.91
C LEU A 675 -20.34 -8.27 7.43
N LEU A 676 -20.39 -7.21 6.62
CA LEU A 676 -20.22 -7.33 5.17
C LEU A 676 -18.78 -7.68 4.77
N GLU A 677 -17.76 -7.19 5.46
CA GLU A 677 -16.36 -7.47 5.11
C GLU A 677 -15.70 -8.51 6.01
N ALA A 678 -15.73 -8.33 7.34
CA ALA A 678 -14.98 -9.20 8.24
C ALA A 678 -15.62 -10.59 8.32
N VAL A 679 -16.95 -10.69 8.29
CA VAL A 679 -17.69 -11.96 8.34
C VAL A 679 -17.94 -12.50 6.93
N LEU A 680 -18.65 -11.75 6.07
CA LEU A 680 -19.08 -12.22 4.75
C LEU A 680 -18.02 -12.19 3.66
N LYS A 681 -16.81 -11.68 3.96
CA LYS A 681 -15.67 -11.57 3.03
C LYS A 681 -16.01 -10.80 1.76
N GLY A 682 -16.91 -9.82 1.87
CA GLY A 682 -17.18 -8.87 0.81
C GLY A 682 -15.95 -8.02 0.52
N GLU A 683 -15.65 -7.84 -0.75
CA GLU A 683 -14.53 -7.04 -1.25
C GLU A 683 -15.05 -5.72 -1.83
N ARG A 684 -14.18 -4.70 -1.83
CA ARG A 684 -14.37 -3.42 -2.53
C ARG A 684 -13.14 -3.13 -3.37
N ASP A 685 -13.35 -2.49 -4.51
CA ASP A 685 -12.25 -1.94 -5.31
C ASP A 685 -11.43 -0.98 -4.45
N GLN A 686 -10.11 -1.23 -4.32
CA GLN A 686 -9.24 -0.44 -3.46
C GLN A 686 -8.87 0.93 -4.08
N VAL A 687 -9.87 1.80 -4.20
CA VAL A 687 -9.71 3.23 -4.46
C VAL A 687 -9.13 3.88 -3.20
N ARG A 688 -7.81 3.74 -3.01
CA ARG A 688 -7.06 4.38 -1.94
C ARG A 688 -7.29 5.88 -1.95
N ALA A 689 -7.41 6.48 -0.76
CA ALA A 689 -7.65 7.91 -0.65
C ALA A 689 -6.45 8.74 -1.14
N GLU A 690 -6.59 9.39 -2.32
CA GLU A 690 -5.66 10.41 -2.86
C GLU A 690 -5.26 11.48 -1.82
N SER A 691 -6.17 11.74 -0.88
CA SER A 691 -6.02 12.65 0.24
C SER A 691 -6.61 12.03 1.50
N ARG A 692 -5.77 11.87 2.53
CA ARG A 692 -6.16 11.43 3.88
C ARG A 692 -6.58 12.60 4.79
N TYR A 693 -7.08 13.71 4.22
CA TYR A 693 -7.56 14.85 5.00
C TYR A 693 -8.98 14.60 5.52
N LYS A 694 -9.09 14.26 6.81
CA LYS A 694 -10.36 14.02 7.50
C LYS A 694 -10.82 15.31 8.19
N PRO A 695 -11.97 15.92 7.82
CA PRO A 695 -12.41 17.20 8.37
C PRO A 695 -12.54 17.21 9.91
N SER A 696 -12.90 16.08 10.51
CA SER A 696 -13.04 15.92 11.96
C SER A 696 -11.72 16.00 12.76
N THR A 697 -10.58 15.68 12.14
CA THR A 697 -9.29 15.55 12.84
C THR A 697 -8.20 16.48 12.34
N ASN A 698 -8.20 16.78 11.03
CA ASN A 698 -7.16 17.61 10.41
C ASN A 698 -7.50 19.10 10.39
N ASP A 699 -8.79 19.45 10.41
CA ASP A 699 -9.22 20.83 10.23
C ASP A 699 -9.21 21.64 11.55
N PRO A 700 -8.47 22.76 11.65
CA PRO A 700 -8.34 23.53 12.88
C PRO A 700 -9.62 24.29 13.26
N HIS A 701 -10.53 24.51 12.30
CA HIS A 701 -11.82 25.15 12.55
C HIS A 701 -12.85 24.10 12.99
N LEU A 702 -12.93 22.96 12.30
CA LEU A 702 -13.96 21.95 12.58
C LEU A 702 -13.62 21.00 13.75
N ARG A 703 -12.34 20.69 14.01
CA ARG A 703 -11.91 19.73 15.04
C ARG A 703 -12.47 20.05 16.44
N ARG A 704 -12.68 21.32 16.78
CA ARG A 704 -13.27 21.77 18.06
C ARG A 704 -14.72 21.28 18.26
N TYR A 705 -15.41 20.97 17.17
CA TYR A 705 -16.82 20.56 17.15
C TYR A 705 -17.01 19.05 17.05
N PHE A 706 -15.95 18.27 16.80
CA PHE A 706 -16.01 16.82 16.73
C PHE A 706 -16.27 16.22 18.11
N LYS A 707 -17.45 15.61 18.30
CA LYS A 707 -17.90 15.06 19.60
C LYS A 707 -18.12 13.54 19.59
N SER A 708 -17.55 12.84 18.60
CA SER A 708 -17.69 11.39 18.49
C SER A 708 -16.64 10.62 19.29
N SER A 709 -16.96 9.38 19.63
CA SER A 709 -16.01 8.43 20.23
C SER A 709 -14.93 8.04 19.24
N SER A 710 -13.67 7.98 19.69
CA SER A 710 -12.46 7.72 18.90
C SER A 710 -12.32 6.30 18.31
N SER A 711 -13.43 5.57 18.15
CA SER A 711 -13.49 4.17 17.74
C SER A 711 -14.47 3.93 16.57
N GLN A 712 -14.85 4.98 15.84
CA GLN A 712 -15.73 4.82 14.68
C GLN A 712 -14.94 4.42 13.44
N ARG A 713 -15.39 3.35 12.79
CA ARG A 713 -14.79 2.80 11.57
C ARG A 713 -15.08 3.71 10.36
N ILE A 714 -16.30 4.24 10.29
CA ILE A 714 -16.84 4.95 9.13
C ILE A 714 -16.97 6.46 9.39
N GLY A 715 -16.37 7.29 8.53
CA GLY A 715 -16.48 8.75 8.58
C GLY A 715 -16.17 9.42 7.23
N LEU A 716 -15.82 10.71 7.23
CA LEU A 716 -15.49 11.46 6.00
C LEU A 716 -13.98 11.65 5.82
N THR A 717 -13.51 11.51 4.58
CA THR A 717 -12.24 12.08 4.11
C THR A 717 -12.50 12.92 2.86
N SER A 718 -11.68 13.94 2.64
CA SER A 718 -11.73 14.75 1.42
C SER A 718 -10.84 14.14 0.34
N VAL A 719 -11.38 13.93 -0.86
CA VAL A 719 -10.61 13.52 -2.05
C VAL A 719 -9.55 14.58 -2.41
N VAL A 720 -9.86 15.85 -2.14
CA VAL A 720 -9.00 17.00 -2.47
C VAL A 720 -8.39 17.59 -1.20
N LYS A 721 -7.06 17.70 -1.15
CA LYS A 721 -6.37 18.43 -0.05
C LYS A 721 -6.79 19.90 -0.04
N PRO A 722 -7.13 20.52 1.10
CA PRO A 722 -7.41 21.94 1.19
C PRO A 722 -6.18 22.79 0.87
N VAL A 723 -6.40 24.06 0.52
CA VAL A 723 -5.35 25.07 0.27
C VAL A 723 -4.42 25.19 1.48
N SER A 724 -4.99 25.19 2.69
CA SER A 724 -4.26 25.21 3.97
C SER A 724 -3.21 24.09 4.12
N SER A 725 -3.42 22.97 3.43
CA SER A 725 -2.56 21.77 3.44
C SER A 725 -1.75 21.59 2.14
N THR A 726 -1.48 22.68 1.42
CA THR A 726 -0.64 22.70 0.21
C THR A 726 0.42 23.81 0.28
N HIS A 727 1.32 23.91 -0.71
CA HIS A 727 2.28 25.01 -0.78
C HIS A 727 1.59 26.39 -0.88
N TYR A 728 0.35 26.44 -1.38
CA TYR A 728 -0.50 27.63 -1.40
C TYR A 728 -0.98 28.14 -0.03
N LYS A 729 -0.56 27.52 1.09
CA LYS A 729 -0.96 27.90 2.46
C LYS A 729 -0.57 29.32 2.88
N SER A 730 0.46 29.91 2.26
CA SER A 730 0.92 31.28 2.50
C SER A 730 1.18 31.98 1.17
N LYS A 731 1.08 33.32 1.14
CA LYS A 731 1.37 34.12 -0.05
C LYS A 731 2.17 35.38 0.29
N ASN A 732 3.04 35.78 -0.63
CA ASN A 732 3.82 37.03 -0.57
C ASN A 732 2.92 38.26 -0.80
N ILE A 733 3.22 39.37 -0.12
CA ILE A 733 2.28 40.51 0.03
C ILE A 733 2.09 41.36 -1.24
N THR A 734 3.09 41.38 -2.12
CA THR A 734 3.33 42.37 -3.19
C THR A 734 2.12 42.70 -4.06
N THR A 735 1.23 41.74 -4.30
CA THR A 735 0.12 41.84 -5.27
C THR A 735 -1.24 41.39 -4.71
N LEU A 736 -1.36 41.18 -3.40
CA LEU A 736 -2.52 40.50 -2.81
C LEU A 736 -3.81 41.33 -2.78
N ILE A 737 -4.89 40.73 -3.28
CA ILE A 737 -6.27 41.14 -3.03
C ILE A 737 -6.97 40.17 -2.07
N ASP A 738 -7.96 40.65 -1.33
CA ASP A 738 -8.62 39.93 -0.23
C ASP A 738 -9.20 38.57 -0.65
N THR A 739 -9.70 38.45 -1.88
CA THR A 739 -10.23 37.19 -2.45
C THR A 739 -9.18 36.12 -2.67
N GLN A 740 -7.88 36.47 -2.71
CA GLN A 740 -6.77 35.51 -2.79
C GLN A 740 -6.34 34.99 -1.42
N ILE A 741 -6.79 35.61 -0.32
CA ILE A 741 -6.46 35.25 1.07
C ILE A 741 -7.65 34.66 1.82
N CYS A 742 -8.86 35.18 1.61
CA CYS A 742 -10.10 34.60 2.14
C CYS A 742 -10.77 33.73 1.06
N VAL A 743 -10.25 32.52 0.86
CA VAL A 743 -10.68 31.60 -0.21
C VAL A 743 -11.95 30.81 0.15
N ARG A 744 -12.53 30.15 -0.86
CA ARG A 744 -13.60 29.16 -0.71
C ARG A 744 -13.02 27.82 -0.25
N ASN A 745 -13.84 27.00 0.40
CA ASN A 745 -13.48 25.64 0.77
C ASN A 745 -13.20 24.79 -0.48
N GLY A 746 -12.07 24.10 -0.50
CA GLY A 746 -11.66 23.20 -1.57
C GLY A 746 -11.85 21.71 -1.29
N LEU A 747 -12.51 21.35 -0.18
CA LEU A 747 -12.74 19.95 0.19
C LEU A 747 -13.82 19.34 -0.71
N GLN A 748 -13.68 18.04 -0.98
CA GLN A 748 -14.69 17.22 -1.63
C GLN A 748 -14.85 15.96 -0.78
N CYS A 749 -15.81 16.01 0.14
CA CYS A 749 -15.95 15.03 1.21
C CYS A 749 -16.72 13.81 0.71
N ARG A 750 -16.17 12.62 0.95
CA ARG A 750 -16.84 11.34 0.71
C ARG A 750 -16.75 10.46 1.94
N TYR A 751 -17.73 9.58 2.11
CA TYR A 751 -17.66 8.54 3.12
C TYR A 751 -16.50 7.57 2.81
N TYR A 752 -15.76 7.23 3.85
CA TYR A 752 -14.52 6.48 3.79
C TYR A 752 -14.39 5.60 5.04
N ASP A 753 -13.77 4.44 4.85
CA ASP A 753 -13.59 3.40 5.84
C ASP A 753 -12.15 3.40 6.36
N ALA A 754 -11.99 3.61 7.67
CA ALA A 754 -10.67 3.64 8.30
C ALA A 754 -10.03 2.25 8.46
N THR A 755 -10.79 1.16 8.35
CA THR A 755 -10.28 -0.22 8.47
C THR A 755 -9.79 -0.76 7.14
N SER A 756 -10.45 -0.43 6.02
CA SER A 756 -10.07 -0.91 4.67
C SER A 756 -9.34 0.13 3.79
N ASP A 757 -9.11 1.35 4.28
CA ASP A 757 -8.46 2.48 3.57
C ASP A 757 -9.11 2.84 2.21
N ALA A 758 -10.42 2.60 2.10
CA ALA A 758 -11.20 2.73 0.88
C ALA A 758 -12.43 3.64 1.06
N TYR A 759 -12.89 4.26 -0.03
CA TYR A 759 -14.17 4.98 -0.08
C TYR A 759 -15.37 4.02 -0.04
N MET A 760 -16.57 4.56 0.18
CA MET A 760 -17.82 3.82 -0.03
C MET A 760 -18.11 3.60 -1.50
N GLY A 761 -18.70 2.44 -1.78
CA GLY A 761 -19.09 1.96 -3.10
C GLY A 761 -19.69 0.55 -2.98
N SER A 762 -20.02 -0.07 -4.11
CA SER A 762 -20.54 -1.43 -4.17
C SER A 762 -19.58 -2.45 -3.56
N ILE A 763 -20.09 -3.31 -2.67
CA ILE A 763 -19.36 -4.45 -2.15
C ILE A 763 -19.68 -5.65 -3.04
N THR A 764 -18.64 -6.31 -3.59
CA THR A 764 -18.78 -7.55 -4.33
C THR A 764 -18.52 -8.74 -3.41
N PHE A 765 -19.18 -9.87 -3.65
CA PHE A 765 -19.05 -11.06 -2.81
C PHE A 765 -18.63 -12.23 -3.69
N LYS A 766 -17.51 -12.85 -3.32
CA LYS A 766 -17.03 -14.11 -3.91
C LYS A 766 -17.59 -15.28 -3.13
N ASP A 767 -17.53 -16.48 -3.70
CA ASP A 767 -18.00 -17.72 -3.07
C ASP A 767 -17.18 -18.19 -1.85
N VAL A 768 -16.38 -17.32 -1.22
CA VAL A 768 -15.52 -17.66 -0.07
C VAL A 768 -16.32 -18.22 1.10
N ILE A 769 -17.47 -17.60 1.44
CA ILE A 769 -18.35 -18.11 2.50
C ILE A 769 -19.19 -19.31 2.04
N PRO A 770 -19.86 -19.30 0.87
CA PRO A 770 -20.48 -20.51 0.31
C PRO A 770 -19.55 -21.74 0.28
N LEU A 771 -18.28 -21.57 -0.12
CA LEU A 771 -17.28 -22.66 -0.16
C LEU A 771 -16.71 -23.03 1.22
N ALA A 772 -16.73 -22.12 2.20
CA ALA A 772 -16.44 -22.45 3.59
C ALA A 772 -17.58 -23.27 4.21
N CYS A 773 -18.83 -22.93 3.88
CA CYS A 773 -20.05 -23.63 4.25
C CYS A 773 -20.38 -24.83 3.34
N THR A 774 -19.42 -25.35 2.55
CA THR A 774 -19.63 -26.51 1.68
C THR A 774 -18.58 -27.60 1.90
N TYR A 775 -19.03 -28.86 1.99
CA TYR A 775 -18.14 -30.03 2.05
C TYR A 775 -17.17 -30.12 0.86
N LYS A 776 -15.89 -30.30 1.15
CA LYS A 776 -14.80 -30.44 0.17
C LYS A 776 -14.50 -31.92 -0.09
N LEU A 777 -15.19 -32.51 -1.06
CA LEU A 777 -14.90 -33.86 -1.55
C LEU A 777 -13.81 -33.83 -2.66
N PRO A 778 -12.94 -34.86 -2.77
CA PRO A 778 -11.80 -34.82 -3.70
C PRO A 778 -12.15 -34.74 -5.19
N CYS A 779 -13.28 -35.32 -5.62
CA CYS A 779 -13.70 -35.33 -7.02
C CYS A 779 -14.93 -34.44 -7.24
N GLN A 780 -14.77 -33.38 -8.04
CA GLN A 780 -15.82 -32.38 -8.27
C GLN A 780 -17.04 -32.94 -9.03
N ALA A 781 -16.82 -33.82 -10.02
CA ALA A 781 -17.90 -34.53 -10.72
C ALA A 781 -18.71 -35.40 -9.75
N LEU A 782 -18.01 -36.20 -8.92
CA LEU A 782 -18.64 -37.04 -7.90
C LEU A 782 -19.47 -36.19 -6.93
N ARG A 783 -18.95 -35.05 -6.43
CA ARG A 783 -19.69 -34.15 -5.53
C ARG A 783 -21.01 -33.66 -6.14
N MET A 784 -21.04 -33.35 -7.44
CA MET A 784 -22.28 -32.94 -8.11
C MET A 784 -23.28 -34.09 -8.20
N PHE A 785 -22.86 -35.27 -8.70
CA PHE A 785 -23.77 -36.42 -8.83
C PHE A 785 -24.24 -36.97 -7.47
N THR A 786 -23.39 -37.00 -6.44
CA THR A 786 -23.78 -37.35 -5.06
C THR A 786 -24.82 -36.37 -4.49
N SER A 787 -24.64 -35.06 -4.69
CA SER A 787 -25.59 -34.04 -4.22
C SER A 787 -26.95 -34.12 -4.94
N ILE A 788 -26.92 -34.34 -6.26
CA ILE A 788 -28.12 -34.54 -7.07
C ILE A 788 -28.83 -35.84 -6.67
N ALA A 789 -28.11 -36.96 -6.57
CA ALA A 789 -28.68 -38.25 -6.16
C ALA A 789 -29.30 -38.19 -4.75
N ALA A 790 -28.67 -37.51 -3.79
CA ALA A 790 -29.22 -37.32 -2.46
C ALA A 790 -30.50 -36.46 -2.48
N ARG A 791 -30.53 -35.36 -3.24
CA ARG A 791 -31.75 -34.54 -3.39
C ARG A 791 -32.87 -35.28 -4.14
N VAL A 792 -32.56 -36.04 -5.19
CA VAL A 792 -33.55 -36.85 -5.93
C VAL A 792 -34.09 -37.99 -5.06
N LEU A 793 -33.24 -38.64 -4.25
CA LEU A 793 -33.66 -39.62 -3.24
C LEU A 793 -34.65 -39.02 -2.23
N SER A 794 -34.41 -37.81 -1.73
CA SER A 794 -35.30 -37.13 -0.77
C SER A 794 -36.58 -36.53 -1.37
N LEU A 795 -36.65 -36.32 -2.69
CA LEU A 795 -37.76 -35.64 -3.36
C LEU A 795 -38.57 -36.53 -4.31
N SER A 796 -38.06 -37.71 -4.68
CA SER A 796 -38.77 -38.69 -5.51
C SER A 796 -39.76 -39.50 -4.68
N ALA A 797 -40.97 -39.68 -5.19
CA ALA A 797 -41.97 -40.61 -4.64
C ALA A 797 -41.89 -42.03 -5.27
N SER A 798 -40.98 -42.28 -6.22
CA SER A 798 -40.81 -43.58 -6.88
C SER A 798 -39.72 -44.41 -6.21
N ALA A 799 -40.09 -45.59 -5.70
CA ALA A 799 -39.19 -46.50 -4.99
C ALA A 799 -38.01 -46.97 -5.86
N ASP A 800 -38.22 -47.20 -7.16
CA ASP A 800 -37.15 -47.65 -8.06
C ASP A 800 -36.09 -46.56 -8.26
N VAL A 801 -36.52 -45.29 -8.38
CA VAL A 801 -35.62 -44.14 -8.48
C VAL A 801 -34.85 -43.92 -7.17
N GLN A 802 -35.52 -44.12 -6.02
CA GLN A 802 -34.85 -44.09 -4.70
C GLN A 802 -33.80 -45.21 -4.58
N ASN A 803 -34.14 -46.43 -4.99
CA ASN A 803 -33.26 -47.60 -4.96
C ASN A 803 -32.03 -47.43 -5.86
N GLU A 804 -32.17 -46.90 -7.08
CA GLU A 804 -31.03 -46.62 -7.95
C GLU A 804 -30.17 -45.45 -7.45
N CYS A 805 -30.77 -44.40 -6.86
CA CYS A 805 -29.99 -43.35 -6.17
C CYS A 805 -29.17 -43.94 -5.00
N LEU A 806 -29.76 -44.84 -4.21
CA LEU A 806 -29.05 -45.56 -3.13
C LEU A 806 -27.98 -46.52 -3.68
N ALA A 807 -28.18 -47.15 -4.84
CA ALA A 807 -27.21 -48.03 -5.48
C ALA A 807 -26.02 -47.23 -6.06
N PHE A 808 -26.27 -46.06 -6.64
CA PHE A 808 -25.25 -45.13 -7.11
C PHE A 808 -24.39 -44.61 -5.95
N LEU A 809 -25.02 -44.15 -4.87
CA LEU A 809 -24.32 -43.67 -3.67
C LEU A 809 -23.43 -44.75 -3.01
N LYS A 810 -23.75 -46.04 -3.19
CA LYS A 810 -22.96 -47.18 -2.73
C LYS A 810 -21.80 -47.60 -3.64
N ARG A 811 -21.66 -47.01 -4.85
CA ARG A 811 -20.70 -47.45 -5.89
C ARG A 811 -19.58 -46.44 -6.23
N ALA A 812 -19.53 -45.29 -5.55
CA ALA A 812 -18.45 -44.31 -5.75
C ALA A 812 -17.07 -44.93 -5.43
N PRO A 813 -16.11 -44.95 -6.37
CA PRO A 813 -14.91 -45.78 -6.24
C PRO A 813 -13.83 -45.17 -5.32
N VAL A 814 -13.13 -46.08 -4.64
CA VAL A 814 -11.82 -45.84 -4.01
C VAL A 814 -10.74 -46.35 -4.98
N ASP A 815 -9.65 -45.60 -5.13
CA ASP A 815 -8.46 -46.06 -5.85
C ASP A 815 -7.30 -46.37 -4.87
N ASP A 816 -6.38 -47.24 -5.30
CA ASP A 816 -5.56 -48.09 -4.43
C ASP A 816 -4.06 -47.75 -4.48
N THR A 817 -3.60 -47.01 -3.47
CA THR A 817 -2.17 -46.85 -3.17
C THR A 817 -2.01 -46.45 -1.69
N ASP A 818 -0.81 -46.66 -1.13
CA ASP A 818 -0.42 -46.47 0.28
C ASP A 818 -1.18 -47.32 1.31
N LYS A 819 -0.57 -48.44 1.74
CA LYS A 819 -1.13 -49.35 2.77
C LYS A 819 -1.37 -48.69 4.13
N THR A 820 -0.61 -47.65 4.50
CA THR A 820 -0.85 -46.84 5.70
C THR A 820 -2.07 -45.93 5.55
N THR A 821 -2.31 -45.38 4.35
CA THR A 821 -3.55 -44.66 4.03
C THR A 821 -4.75 -45.62 4.05
N PHE A 822 -4.56 -46.88 3.63
CA PHE A 822 -5.60 -47.91 3.68
C PHE A 822 -6.00 -48.29 5.12
N ALA A 823 -5.06 -48.31 6.08
CA ALA A 823 -5.37 -48.53 7.50
C ALA A 823 -6.24 -47.39 8.07
N VAL A 824 -5.89 -46.14 7.77
CA VAL A 824 -6.69 -44.96 8.20
C VAL A 824 -8.06 -44.93 7.53
N LYS A 825 -8.15 -45.17 6.21
CA LYS A 825 -9.44 -45.30 5.49
C LYS A 825 -10.31 -46.43 6.05
N ARG A 826 -9.74 -47.55 6.51
CA ARG A 826 -10.50 -48.63 7.16
C ARG A 826 -11.09 -48.21 8.51
N ALA A 827 -10.37 -47.43 9.31
CA ALA A 827 -10.91 -46.83 10.52
C ALA A 827 -11.99 -45.76 10.20
N GLU A 828 -11.76 -44.94 9.18
CA GLU A 828 -12.70 -43.91 8.70
C GLU A 828 -14.04 -44.53 8.26
N VAL A 829 -13.99 -45.60 7.45
CA VAL A 829 -15.18 -46.37 7.05
C VAL A 829 -15.84 -47.07 8.26
N ALA A 830 -15.08 -47.61 9.20
CA ALA A 830 -15.63 -48.22 10.42
C ALA A 830 -16.36 -47.19 11.30
N LEU A 831 -15.80 -45.98 11.47
CA LEU A 831 -16.45 -44.88 12.18
C LEU A 831 -17.71 -44.39 11.46
N ILE A 832 -17.67 -44.24 10.13
CA ILE A 832 -18.85 -43.88 9.32
C ILE A 832 -19.96 -44.95 9.44
N CYS A 833 -19.60 -46.24 9.36
CA CYS A 833 -20.53 -47.35 9.61
C CYS A 833 -20.96 -47.47 11.08
N THR A 834 -20.33 -46.76 12.02
CA THR A 834 -20.81 -46.63 13.39
C THR A 834 -21.77 -45.45 13.54
N LEU A 835 -21.52 -44.33 12.86
CA LEU A 835 -22.42 -43.18 12.79
C LEU A 835 -23.76 -43.47 12.09
N THR A 836 -23.86 -44.50 11.26
CA THR A 836 -25.18 -44.96 10.74
C THR A 836 -26.11 -45.51 11.82
N PHE A 837 -25.65 -45.57 13.08
CA PHE A 837 -26.44 -45.87 14.27
C PHE A 837 -26.54 -44.68 15.24
N ASP A 838 -26.10 -43.48 14.85
CA ASP A 838 -26.24 -42.23 15.63
C ASP A 838 -27.62 -41.60 15.33
N VAL A 839 -28.67 -42.19 15.92
CA VAL A 839 -30.09 -41.86 15.70
C VAL A 839 -30.89 -41.94 17.01
N ASP A 840 -32.00 -41.21 17.10
CA ASP A 840 -32.87 -41.19 18.30
C ASP A 840 -33.23 -42.61 18.79
N ASP A 841 -33.14 -42.85 20.10
CA ASP A 841 -33.27 -44.17 20.77
C ASP A 841 -34.43 -45.04 20.24
N GLN A 842 -35.57 -44.41 19.98
CA GLN A 842 -36.80 -45.02 19.45
C GLN A 842 -36.61 -45.79 18.13
N HIS A 843 -35.51 -45.57 17.41
CA HIS A 843 -35.17 -46.25 16.16
C HIS A 843 -34.15 -47.39 16.34
N LEU A 844 -33.37 -47.40 17.42
CA LEU A 844 -32.28 -48.36 17.62
C LEU A 844 -32.76 -49.81 17.80
N GLU A 845 -33.85 -50.05 18.52
CA GLU A 845 -34.38 -51.42 18.71
C GLU A 845 -34.77 -52.07 17.36
N SER A 846 -35.39 -51.29 16.47
CA SER A 846 -35.77 -51.73 15.12
C SER A 846 -34.55 -52.06 14.26
N ILE A 847 -33.51 -51.23 14.34
CA ILE A 847 -32.27 -51.39 13.57
C ILE A 847 -31.48 -52.62 14.06
N PHE A 848 -31.38 -52.85 15.38
CA PHE A 848 -30.67 -53.99 15.96
C PHE A 848 -31.45 -55.30 15.97
N ALA A 849 -32.74 -55.31 15.61
CA ALA A 849 -33.50 -56.54 15.40
C ALA A 849 -32.94 -57.39 14.24
N GLN A 850 -32.17 -56.79 13.32
CA GLN A 850 -31.51 -57.48 12.22
C GLN A 850 -30.08 -57.89 12.58
N ALA A 851 -29.79 -59.19 12.60
CA ALA A 851 -28.48 -59.73 12.96
C ALA A 851 -27.31 -59.19 12.10
N ASN A 852 -27.55 -58.85 10.84
CA ASN A 852 -26.54 -58.21 9.98
C ASN A 852 -26.13 -56.82 10.49
N ASN A 853 -27.05 -56.02 11.03
CA ASN A 853 -26.75 -54.67 11.50
C ASN A 853 -25.91 -54.73 12.79
N VAL A 854 -26.25 -55.65 13.70
CA VAL A 854 -25.43 -55.95 14.89
C VAL A 854 -24.05 -56.48 14.49
N SER A 855 -23.97 -57.34 13.47
CA SER A 855 -22.69 -57.83 12.93
C SER A 855 -21.83 -56.70 12.34
N ILE A 856 -22.42 -55.78 11.56
CA ILE A 856 -21.73 -54.62 10.97
C ILE A 856 -21.20 -53.68 12.06
N LEU A 857 -22.01 -53.36 13.07
CA LEU A 857 -21.58 -52.54 14.21
C LEU A 857 -20.40 -53.20 14.93
N VAL A 858 -20.52 -54.48 15.30
CA VAL A 858 -19.45 -55.22 16.00
C VAL A 858 -18.18 -55.37 15.16
N GLN A 859 -18.29 -55.58 13.85
CA GLN A 859 -17.12 -55.65 12.96
C GLN A 859 -16.44 -54.29 12.82
N SER A 860 -17.21 -53.20 12.69
CA SER A 860 -16.69 -51.83 12.67
C SER A 860 -15.95 -51.49 13.97
N SER A 861 -16.56 -51.79 15.13
CA SER A 861 -15.92 -51.58 16.44
C SER A 861 -14.62 -52.37 16.62
N VAL A 862 -14.52 -53.60 16.07
CA VAL A 862 -13.27 -54.38 16.11
C VAL A 862 -12.20 -53.76 15.20
N VAL A 863 -12.55 -53.35 13.98
CA VAL A 863 -11.60 -52.67 13.06
C VAL A 863 -11.13 -51.33 13.63
N ASP A 864 -11.99 -50.59 14.33
CA ASP A 864 -11.64 -49.31 14.96
C ASP A 864 -10.69 -49.48 16.16
N ASN A 865 -10.86 -50.55 16.93
CA ASN A 865 -9.98 -50.93 18.04
C ASN A 865 -8.62 -51.48 17.54
N ASP A 866 -8.63 -52.37 16.55
CA ASP A 866 -7.41 -53.02 16.02
C ASP A 866 -6.51 -52.04 15.23
N THR A 867 -7.01 -50.84 14.88
CA THR A 867 -6.23 -49.77 14.23
C THR A 867 -5.73 -48.70 15.20
N TYR A 868 -5.96 -48.84 16.51
CA TYR A 868 -5.72 -47.79 17.52
C TYR A 868 -4.28 -47.24 17.54
N GLU A 869 -3.26 -48.09 17.48
CA GLU A 869 -1.85 -47.66 17.49
C GLU A 869 -1.48 -46.85 16.22
N ALA A 870 -2.08 -47.19 15.07
CA ALA A 870 -1.88 -46.45 13.82
C ALA A 870 -2.53 -45.05 13.84
N LYS A 871 -3.58 -44.85 14.65
CA LYS A 871 -4.19 -43.51 14.85
C LYS A 871 -3.20 -42.57 15.54
N SER A 872 -2.55 -43.04 16.61
CA SER A 872 -1.66 -42.24 17.46
C SER A 872 -0.51 -41.56 16.70
N ALA A 873 -0.01 -42.17 15.62
CA ALA A 873 1.14 -41.67 14.87
C ALA A 873 0.84 -40.55 13.85
N ARG A 874 -0.42 -40.21 13.57
CA ARG A 874 -0.77 -39.23 12.51
C ARG A 874 -1.99 -38.34 12.84
N MET A 875 -2.24 -38.06 14.11
CA MET A 875 -3.33 -37.17 14.55
C MET A 875 -3.08 -35.69 14.18
N ALA A 876 -3.45 -35.32 12.95
CA ALA A 876 -3.46 -33.93 12.45
C ALA A 876 -4.58 -33.71 11.40
N LYS A 877 -5.82 -34.11 11.74
CA LYS A 877 -7.06 -33.77 11.02
C LYS A 877 -8.23 -33.71 11.99
N ASP A 878 -8.86 -32.55 12.11
CA ASP A 878 -9.81 -32.24 13.19
C ASP A 878 -11.12 -33.04 13.11
N LEU A 879 -11.53 -33.43 11.91
CA LEU A 879 -12.70 -34.29 11.68
C LEU A 879 -12.60 -35.64 12.44
N PHE A 880 -11.39 -36.21 12.55
CA PHE A 880 -11.19 -37.52 13.19
C PHE A 880 -11.32 -37.48 14.73
N ALA A 881 -11.09 -36.32 15.34
CA ALA A 881 -11.21 -36.14 16.80
C ALA A 881 -12.69 -36.03 17.23
N ASP A 882 -13.51 -35.31 16.46
CA ASP A 882 -14.95 -35.18 16.73
C ASP A 882 -15.67 -36.53 16.55
N LEU A 883 -15.32 -37.29 15.51
CA LEU A 883 -15.79 -38.66 15.28
C LEU A 883 -15.49 -39.59 16.46
N LEU A 884 -14.25 -39.58 16.96
CA LEU A 884 -13.83 -40.41 18.10
C LEU A 884 -14.53 -39.98 19.40
N THR A 885 -14.81 -38.70 19.57
CA THR A 885 -15.51 -38.16 20.75
C THR A 885 -16.98 -38.60 20.77
N LYS A 886 -17.68 -38.55 19.64
CA LYS A 886 -19.06 -39.07 19.50
C LYS A 886 -19.12 -40.59 19.65
N HIS A 887 -18.14 -41.31 19.09
CA HIS A 887 -18.03 -42.75 19.26
C HIS A 887 -17.94 -43.15 20.75
N ASN A 888 -17.11 -42.46 21.53
CA ASN A 888 -16.97 -42.72 22.96
C ASN A 888 -18.27 -42.44 23.75
N ALA A 889 -19.01 -41.38 23.42
CA ALA A 889 -20.29 -41.07 24.06
C ALA A 889 -21.32 -42.20 23.86
N LEU A 890 -21.54 -42.62 22.60
CA LEU A 890 -22.39 -43.76 22.25
C LEU A 890 -21.94 -45.07 22.94
N TYR A 891 -20.63 -45.22 23.16
CA TYR A 891 -20.04 -46.37 23.84
C TYR A 891 -20.31 -46.39 25.35
N ASP A 892 -20.34 -45.24 26.02
CA ASP A 892 -20.53 -45.18 27.47
C ASP A 892 -22.01 -45.29 27.88
N GLU A 893 -22.94 -44.73 27.11
CA GLU A 893 -24.38 -44.85 27.40
C GLU A 893 -24.88 -46.30 27.26
N ASN A 894 -24.38 -47.07 26.30
CA ASN A 894 -24.85 -48.43 26.01
C ASN A 894 -24.23 -49.55 26.88
N PHE A 895 -23.88 -49.25 28.14
CA PHE A 895 -23.22 -50.21 29.04
C PHE A 895 -24.04 -51.49 29.30
N ALA A 896 -25.38 -51.42 29.27
CA ALA A 896 -26.25 -52.59 29.50
C ALA A 896 -26.18 -53.64 28.37
N LEU A 897 -26.05 -53.22 27.11
CA LEU A 897 -25.98 -54.12 25.94
C LEU A 897 -24.69 -54.94 25.91
N LYS A 898 -23.60 -54.43 26.50
CA LYS A 898 -22.31 -55.13 26.63
C LYS A 898 -22.43 -56.45 27.42
N ARG A 899 -23.38 -56.55 28.36
CA ARG A 899 -23.55 -57.74 29.21
C ARG A 899 -24.17 -58.94 28.46
N LYS A 900 -25.24 -58.72 27.70
CA LYS A 900 -25.90 -59.79 26.90
C LYS A 900 -25.03 -60.31 25.75
N ASN A 901 -24.26 -59.43 25.10
CA ASN A 901 -23.43 -59.82 23.95
C ASN A 901 -22.23 -60.74 24.33
N PHE A 902 -21.82 -60.76 25.61
CA PHE A 902 -20.73 -61.63 26.06
C PHE A 902 -21.18 -63.11 26.18
N GLU A 903 -22.39 -63.36 26.67
CA GLU A 903 -22.97 -64.70 26.78
C GLU A 903 -23.17 -65.36 25.40
N LEU A 904 -23.67 -64.59 24.43
CA LEU A 904 -23.83 -65.02 23.03
C LEU A 904 -22.50 -65.39 22.34
N LYS A 905 -21.40 -64.71 22.67
CA LYS A 905 -20.05 -65.06 22.14
C LYS A 905 -19.48 -66.35 22.74
N LEU A 906 -19.94 -66.77 23.92
CA LEU A 906 -19.47 -68.00 24.57
C LEU A 906 -20.05 -69.26 23.90
N LEU A 907 -21.35 -69.22 23.56
CA LEU A 907 -22.09 -70.33 22.95
C LEU A 907 -21.66 -70.67 21.51
N LEU A 908 -21.10 -69.71 20.77
CA LEU A 908 -20.77 -69.85 19.34
C LEU A 908 -19.32 -70.28 19.04
N ARG A 909 -18.49 -70.56 20.04
CA ARG A 909 -17.08 -70.99 19.86
C ARG A 909 -16.75 -72.32 20.53
N HIS A 910 -17.36 -73.40 20.04
CA HIS A 910 -16.95 -74.79 20.37
C HIS A 910 -16.74 -75.66 19.11
N LYS A 911 -15.60 -75.41 18.44
CA LYS A 911 -14.80 -76.42 17.71
C LYS A 911 -13.46 -75.82 17.28
N GLN A 912 -12.38 -76.58 17.49
CA GLN A 912 -11.03 -76.47 16.87
C GLN A 912 -10.42 -75.05 16.79
N THR A 913 -9.41 -74.66 17.56
CA THR A 913 -8.22 -75.41 18.03
C THR A 913 -7.78 -75.00 19.45
N ALA A 914 -6.87 -75.77 20.06
CA ALA A 914 -6.53 -75.68 21.48
C ALA A 914 -5.24 -74.88 21.79
N GLU A 915 -4.97 -74.75 23.09
CA GLU A 915 -3.74 -74.27 23.73
C GLU A 915 -3.43 -72.76 23.60
N ASP A 916 -3.10 -72.22 22.42
CA ASP A 916 -2.62 -70.83 22.29
C ASP A 916 -3.68 -69.76 22.69
N SER A 917 -4.97 -70.14 22.68
CA SER A 917 -6.06 -69.26 23.12
C SER A 917 -6.18 -69.12 24.65
N LEU A 918 -5.70 -70.08 25.45
CA LEU A 918 -5.88 -70.05 26.92
C LEU A 918 -5.05 -68.95 27.58
N CYS A 919 -3.78 -68.78 27.18
CA CYS A 919 -2.94 -67.69 27.67
C CYS A 919 -3.52 -66.32 27.28
N ARG A 920 -4.00 -66.17 26.04
CA ARG A 920 -4.64 -64.93 25.56
C ARG A 920 -5.93 -64.61 26.33
N LEU A 921 -6.72 -65.63 26.68
CA LEU A 921 -7.95 -65.46 27.47
C LEU A 921 -7.65 -65.00 28.90
N VAL A 922 -6.66 -65.60 29.57
CA VAL A 922 -6.22 -65.19 30.92
C VAL A 922 -5.69 -63.75 30.92
N CYS A 923 -4.83 -63.39 29.97
CA CYS A 923 -4.32 -62.02 29.83
C CYS A 923 -5.45 -61.01 29.59
N ASN A 924 -6.45 -61.33 28.77
CA ASN A 924 -7.59 -60.44 28.53
C ASN A 924 -8.51 -60.30 29.74
N LEU A 925 -8.76 -61.39 30.50
CA LEU A 925 -9.54 -61.32 31.74
C LEU A 925 -8.87 -60.41 32.79
N GLN A 926 -7.56 -60.53 32.98
CA GLN A 926 -6.81 -59.64 33.87
C GLN A 926 -6.82 -58.18 33.38
N ARG A 927 -6.69 -57.96 32.07
CA ARG A 927 -6.57 -56.62 31.45
C ARG A 927 -7.89 -55.87 31.31
N VAL A 928 -9.03 -56.55 31.31
CA VAL A 928 -10.38 -55.94 31.17
C VAL A 928 -11.14 -55.87 32.50
N LEU A 929 -10.96 -56.83 33.42
CA LEU A 929 -11.72 -56.90 34.68
C LEU A 929 -10.87 -56.70 35.95
N GLY A 930 -9.54 -56.57 35.84
CA GLY A 930 -8.66 -56.29 36.99
C GLY A 930 -8.57 -57.41 38.04
N MET A 931 -9.02 -58.63 37.72
CA MET A 931 -9.10 -59.75 38.67
C MET A 931 -7.74 -60.40 38.96
N GLY A 932 -7.58 -60.88 40.19
CA GLY A 932 -6.42 -61.64 40.63
C GLY A 932 -6.29 -63.01 39.95
N GLN A 933 -5.04 -63.44 39.71
CA GLN A 933 -4.72 -64.65 38.94
C GLN A 933 -5.27 -65.95 39.56
N GLU A 934 -5.51 -65.95 40.88
CA GLU A 934 -6.01 -67.09 41.64
C GLU A 934 -7.53 -67.26 41.49
N SER A 935 -8.31 -66.18 41.58
CA SER A 935 -9.75 -66.19 41.27
C SER A 935 -10.05 -66.59 39.82
N CYS A 936 -9.15 -66.24 38.88
CA CYS A 936 -9.24 -66.74 37.50
C CYS A 936 -9.03 -68.26 37.39
N ARG A 937 -8.28 -68.89 38.31
CA ARG A 937 -8.12 -70.35 38.35
C ARG A 937 -9.33 -71.04 38.96
N GLU A 938 -9.94 -70.48 40.01
CA GLU A 938 -11.18 -71.02 40.58
C GLU A 938 -12.33 -70.98 39.56
N PHE A 939 -12.48 -69.86 38.84
CA PHE A 939 -13.49 -69.73 37.78
C PHE A 939 -13.30 -70.77 36.65
N LEU A 940 -12.05 -71.04 36.25
CA LEU A 940 -11.72 -72.06 35.25
C LEU A 940 -11.88 -73.50 35.79
N ALA A 941 -11.73 -73.73 37.09
CA ALA A 941 -11.96 -75.04 37.70
C ALA A 941 -13.45 -75.44 37.64
N GLY A 942 -14.35 -74.48 37.85
CA GLY A 942 -15.81 -74.70 37.78
C GLY A 942 -16.34 -75.09 36.39
N MET A 943 -15.57 -74.88 35.32
CA MET A 943 -15.98 -75.23 33.94
C MET A 943 -15.75 -76.70 33.56
N LYS A 944 -15.06 -77.50 34.40
CA LYS A 944 -14.71 -78.90 34.06
C LYS A 944 -15.77 -79.96 34.37
N THR A 945 -16.95 -79.58 34.88
CA THR A 945 -17.98 -80.51 35.38
C THR A 945 -19.29 -80.50 34.60
N SER A 946 -19.31 -80.00 33.36
CA SER A 946 -20.52 -79.83 32.56
C SER A 946 -20.36 -80.25 31.10
N ASP A 947 -19.69 -81.38 30.86
CA ASP A 947 -19.42 -81.93 29.52
C ASP A 947 -20.28 -83.20 29.25
N GLU A 948 -21.61 -83.08 29.40
CA GLU A 948 -22.53 -84.19 29.14
C GLU A 948 -23.95 -83.74 28.75
N LYS A 949 -24.20 -83.45 27.45
CA LYS A 949 -25.41 -83.91 26.72
C LYS A 949 -25.50 -83.54 25.23
N ILE A 950 -26.14 -84.47 24.50
CA ILE A 950 -26.85 -84.33 23.21
C ILE A 950 -25.97 -84.16 21.95
N LEU A 951 -25.77 -85.30 21.27
CA LEU A 951 -25.63 -85.39 19.81
C LEU A 951 -26.99 -85.09 19.13
N ALA A 952 -27.02 -84.70 17.85
CA ALA A 952 -27.41 -85.60 16.74
C ALA A 952 -27.68 -84.89 15.39
N ILE A 953 -27.71 -85.72 14.31
CA ILE A 953 -28.34 -85.51 12.97
C ILE A 953 -27.59 -84.71 11.89
N THR A 954 -27.56 -85.32 10.69
CA THR A 954 -27.16 -84.89 9.32
C THR A 954 -27.88 -85.86 8.33
N PRO A 955 -27.76 -85.82 6.97
CA PRO A 955 -27.42 -84.78 5.96
C PRO A 955 -28.45 -84.75 4.75
N VAL A 956 -28.02 -84.37 3.52
CA VAL A 956 -28.70 -84.52 2.18
C VAL A 956 -29.75 -83.39 1.88
N THR A 957 -30.14 -82.93 0.66
CA THR A 957 -30.14 -83.42 -0.75
C THR A 957 -29.57 -82.40 -1.80
N LYS A 958 -30.04 -82.38 -3.06
CA LYS A 958 -29.50 -81.69 -4.26
C LYS A 958 -30.57 -81.57 -5.39
N GLU A 959 -30.54 -80.51 -6.22
CA GLU A 959 -31.17 -80.30 -7.58
C GLU A 959 -30.91 -78.82 -8.02
N GLU A 960 -30.72 -78.31 -9.26
CA GLU A 960 -30.68 -78.78 -10.69
C GLU A 960 -32.01 -78.73 -11.48
N SER A 961 -32.18 -78.13 -12.69
CA SER A 961 -31.28 -77.37 -13.63
C SER A 961 -32.06 -76.54 -14.72
N MET A 962 -31.41 -76.14 -15.85
CA MET A 962 -31.94 -75.48 -17.10
C MET A 962 -32.32 -73.96 -17.08
N SER A 963 -32.32 -73.17 -18.18
CA SER A 963 -31.58 -73.20 -19.48
C SER A 963 -31.74 -71.91 -20.36
N MET A 964 -30.61 -71.38 -20.89
CA MET A 964 -30.36 -70.77 -22.23
C MET A 964 -31.28 -69.72 -22.94
N SER A 965 -30.58 -68.68 -23.44
CA SER A 965 -30.71 -67.98 -24.77
C SER A 965 -31.63 -66.75 -24.96
N GLY A 966 -31.12 -65.79 -25.77
CA GLY A 966 -31.93 -64.83 -26.55
C GLY A 966 -31.77 -63.33 -26.29
N LEU A 967 -30.74 -62.68 -26.88
CA LEU A 967 -30.73 -61.30 -27.46
C LEU A 967 -29.31 -60.65 -27.47
N GLY A 968 -28.41 -61.21 -28.27
CA GLY A 968 -27.20 -60.50 -28.70
C GLY A 968 -27.47 -59.75 -30.01
N SER A 969 -27.90 -58.49 -29.94
CA SER A 969 -28.19 -57.68 -31.14
C SER A 969 -28.12 -56.15 -30.94
N THR A 970 -27.49 -55.68 -29.85
CA THR A 970 -27.51 -54.24 -29.48
C THR A 970 -26.17 -53.70 -28.95
N LEU A 971 -25.07 -54.44 -29.15
CA LEU A 971 -23.73 -54.06 -28.65
C LEU A 971 -22.72 -53.68 -29.76
N GLU A 972 -23.08 -53.79 -31.05
CA GLU A 972 -22.21 -53.41 -32.18
C GLU A 972 -22.34 -51.94 -32.61
N MET A 973 -23.26 -51.15 -32.03
CA MET A 973 -23.46 -49.73 -32.38
C MET A 973 -22.80 -48.71 -31.44
N VAL A 974 -22.10 -49.15 -30.38
CA VAL A 974 -21.46 -48.23 -29.41
C VAL A 974 -19.92 -48.16 -29.58
N ALA A 975 -19.33 -49.08 -30.35
CA ALA A 975 -17.88 -49.14 -30.55
C ALA A 975 -17.32 -48.06 -31.50
N ASN A 976 -18.09 -47.61 -32.49
CA ASN A 976 -17.62 -46.68 -33.54
C ASN A 976 -17.92 -45.19 -33.27
N GLY A 977 -18.65 -44.85 -32.19
CA GLY A 977 -19.08 -43.48 -31.90
C GLY A 977 -17.99 -42.54 -31.37
N LYS A 978 -16.69 -42.89 -31.50
CA LYS A 978 -15.59 -42.16 -30.86
C LYS A 978 -14.79 -41.25 -31.81
N GLU A 979 -14.72 -41.55 -33.11
CA GLU A 979 -13.92 -40.77 -34.07
C GLU A 979 -14.70 -39.59 -34.69
N GLU A 980 -16.04 -39.65 -34.75
CA GLU A 980 -16.84 -38.52 -35.27
C GLU A 980 -17.01 -37.35 -34.28
N MET A 981 -16.80 -37.55 -32.97
CA MET A 981 -17.00 -36.49 -31.97
C MET A 981 -15.75 -35.62 -31.73
N GLU A 982 -14.55 -36.09 -32.09
CA GLU A 982 -13.32 -35.27 -32.05
C GLU A 982 -13.26 -34.31 -33.24
N SER A 983 -13.80 -34.71 -34.41
CA SER A 983 -13.98 -33.84 -35.59
C SER A 983 -14.96 -32.68 -35.36
N ALA A 984 -15.89 -32.80 -34.40
CA ALA A 984 -16.94 -31.81 -34.14
C ALA A 984 -16.52 -30.67 -33.18
N ILE A 985 -15.26 -30.64 -32.72
CA ILE A 985 -14.77 -29.69 -31.70
C ILE A 985 -13.76 -28.67 -32.27
N GLU A 986 -13.15 -28.92 -33.43
CA GLU A 986 -12.24 -27.94 -34.08
C GLU A 986 -12.96 -26.86 -34.92
N ASP A 987 -14.27 -26.96 -35.14
CA ASP A 987 -15.06 -26.00 -35.96
C ASP A 987 -15.90 -25.01 -35.10
N VAL A 988 -15.66 -24.96 -33.78
CA VAL A 988 -16.28 -24.00 -32.83
C VAL A 988 -15.24 -23.43 -31.84
N ALA A 989 -14.05 -23.12 -32.34
CA ALA A 989 -12.94 -22.47 -31.61
C ALA A 989 -12.27 -21.37 -32.45
#